data_AF-A0A1I0ATC4-F1
#
_entry.id   AF-A0A1I0ATC4-F1
#
_cell.length_a   1.000
_cell.length_b   1.000
_cell.length_c   1.000
_cell.angle_alpha   90.00
_cell.angle_beta   90.00
_cell.angle_gamma   90.00
#
_symmetry.space_group_name_H-M   'P 1'
#
loop_
_entity.id
_entity.type
_entity.pdbx_description
1 polymer ?
#
loop_
_entity_poly.entity_id
_entity_poly.type
_entity_poly.pdbx_seq_one_letter_code
_entity_poly.pdbx_strand_id
1 'polypeptide(L)'
;MHRIVLLGMIMGIWISLIYIPSAGASDNCVAECPNPSWAVDPAASGPALPPSGRSLFDFVAADGIPFPFAALVQKIERQLGCSGGACITPVLIPLGRSLQRTAAAPDFFAYPRAIVAVTGEGKGPLLAKDRLYLAYQEKTNVIEVISYNEAAARFEFQAVRDYRKGGTPRLVYANRNICMACHQNHAPIFSRQLWDETNANRRVAEKLSQVRDSFYGIPVHRGVDPPNLVDDATDRANLIGVIQRVWLEACDLTCRPLAITAAIQYRLAGGRFSDVSTLEQAFSRQFAARWPGGLAIPNPDLPDRDPLAFAEGAEEDVEGKGGAKSHVAAAFDPLAPRPPLEVWAAGDPLLARRFVTGLAALIPEKDMHDLDAWLAGRAGVRRRVYAAPCVLSGGRYDCRGGFTLQGRKNFIDAFALGDEPPLHFLFKDGRATRNGLRARTASGNLIENIEVKQDRDGAKAFVTVTEDFAPLRQRISQFAWSDAPLTRSLLRSALDLEAMGKEREPLLLPIPVQADIETGLPVPEPGTAFKKACGSCHLTSERFPPNFLAGDRNQVSRSLVQCAPRIFVRLSMWEIPPALRDKVPMPPPLASRKASPWMQTSPHPSIALLRTKVAEWLRAETGRTPDVMEMIATGYESLRPCLPSATVTEHPEAPQREGTGIDG
;
A
#
# COMPACT_ATOMS: atom_id res chain seq x y z
N MET A 1 0.94 -44.19 73.78
CA MET A 1 2.03 -43.35 73.22
C MET A 1 1.76 -43.15 71.73
N HIS A 2 1.64 -41.88 71.28
CA HIS A 2 1.92 -41.29 69.94
C HIS A 2 1.72 -42.14 68.65
N ARG A 3 1.25 -41.68 67.48
CA ARG A 3 1.03 -40.37 66.84
C ARG A 3 0.30 -40.59 65.49
N ILE A 4 -0.54 -39.63 65.11
CA ILE A 4 -0.82 -39.00 63.80
C ILE A 4 -0.04 -39.48 62.54
N VAL A 5 -0.75 -39.75 61.42
CA VAL A 5 -0.40 -39.43 59.99
C VAL A 5 -1.71 -39.37 59.16
N LEU A 6 -2.31 -38.20 58.90
CA LEU A 6 -2.25 -37.34 57.70
C LEU A 6 -2.34 -38.05 56.32
N LEU A 7 -3.53 -38.04 55.70
CA LEU A 7 -3.75 -38.32 54.27
C LEU A 7 -3.90 -36.97 53.54
N GLY A 8 -2.97 -36.65 52.63
CA GLY A 8 -3.02 -35.47 51.77
C GLY A 8 -3.54 -35.82 50.37
N MET A 9 -4.64 -35.17 49.98
CA MET A 9 -5.19 -35.13 48.62
C MET A 9 -4.20 -34.46 47.65
N ILE A 10 -3.91 -35.11 46.53
CA ILE A 10 -3.24 -34.52 45.37
C ILE A 10 -4.32 -33.93 44.46
N MET A 11 -4.38 -32.60 44.38
CA MET A 11 -5.25 -31.86 43.47
C MET A 11 -4.46 -31.47 42.22
N GLY A 12 -4.86 -31.97 41.06
CA GLY A 12 -4.26 -31.67 39.77
C GLY A 12 -4.59 -30.25 39.32
N ILE A 13 -3.56 -29.46 39.03
CA ILE A 13 -3.66 -28.13 38.44
C ILE A 13 -3.57 -28.26 36.92
N TRP A 14 -4.67 -27.95 36.24
CA TRP A 14 -4.72 -27.71 34.80
C TRP A 14 -4.12 -26.34 34.50
N ILE A 15 -3.02 -26.30 33.74
CA ILE A 15 -2.41 -25.07 33.25
C ILE A 15 -3.08 -24.70 31.93
N SER A 16 -3.98 -23.71 31.97
CA SER A 16 -4.43 -22.99 30.79
C SER A 16 -3.32 -22.08 30.29
N LEU A 17 -2.79 -22.35 29.09
CA LEU A 17 -1.94 -21.41 28.36
C LEU A 17 -2.78 -20.20 27.92
N ILE A 18 -2.71 -19.13 28.72
CA ILE A 18 -3.13 -17.79 28.29
C ILE A 18 -1.99 -17.22 27.44
N TYR A 19 -2.29 -16.91 26.19
CA TYR A 19 -1.41 -16.15 25.30
C TYR A 19 -1.34 -14.71 25.79
N ILE A 20 -0.32 -14.39 26.59
CA ILE A 20 0.01 -13.02 26.97
C ILE A 20 0.86 -12.44 25.82
N PRO A 21 0.46 -11.33 25.18
CA PRO A 21 1.36 -10.64 24.26
C PRO A 21 2.55 -10.15 25.07
N SER A 22 3.75 -10.57 24.69
CA SER A 22 5.01 -10.11 25.24
C SER A 22 5.17 -8.60 24.98
N ALA A 23 4.66 -7.80 25.90
CA ALA A 23 5.09 -6.43 26.12
C ALA A 23 6.54 -6.49 26.65
N GLY A 24 7.50 -6.61 25.74
CA GLY A 24 8.90 -6.29 26.02
C GLY A 24 9.07 -4.78 26.11
N ALA A 25 8.38 -4.14 27.06
CA ALA A 25 8.70 -2.79 27.48
C ALA A 25 9.87 -2.90 28.45
N SER A 26 10.99 -2.30 28.08
CA SER A 26 12.15 -2.14 28.95
C SER A 26 11.75 -1.41 30.24
N ASP A 27 11.84 -2.10 31.37
CA ASP A 27 11.52 -1.63 32.73
C ASP A 27 12.52 -0.60 33.30
N ASN A 28 13.19 0.21 32.47
CA ASN A 28 14.14 1.22 32.93
C ASN A 28 14.03 2.51 32.10
N CYS A 29 12.95 3.27 32.29
CA CYS A 29 12.89 4.68 31.89
C CYS A 29 12.13 5.49 32.96
N VAL A 30 12.87 6.14 33.85
CA VAL A 30 12.34 7.02 34.92
C VAL A 30 12.40 8.50 34.50
N ALA A 31 12.70 8.78 33.22
CA ALA A 31 12.63 10.10 32.61
C ALA A 31 11.91 9.99 31.26
N GLU A 32 11.07 10.96 30.91
CA GLU A 32 10.22 11.04 29.71
C GLU A 32 10.87 10.38 28.48
N CYS A 33 10.42 9.16 28.13
CA CYS A 33 10.82 8.55 26.87
C CYS A 33 10.38 9.47 25.74
N PRO A 34 11.27 9.85 24.81
CA PRO A 34 10.85 10.58 23.62
C PRO A 34 9.81 9.75 22.86
N ASN A 35 8.70 10.38 22.48
CA ASN A 35 7.68 9.72 21.68
C ASN A 35 8.25 9.26 20.32
N PRO A 36 7.79 8.12 19.78
CA PRO A 36 8.23 7.65 18.48
C PRO A 36 7.85 8.65 17.38
N SER A 37 8.74 8.81 16.40
CA SER A 37 8.47 9.65 15.23
C SER A 37 7.73 8.81 14.19
N TRP A 38 6.60 9.28 13.67
CA TRP A 38 5.92 8.64 12.55
C TRP A 38 6.82 8.59 11.33
N ALA A 39 7.03 7.42 10.72
CA ALA A 39 7.83 7.28 9.50
C ALA A 39 7.28 8.12 8.34
N VAL A 40 5.96 8.29 8.30
CA VAL A 40 5.26 9.19 7.40
C VAL A 40 4.21 9.94 8.22
N ASP A 41 4.21 11.28 8.17
CA ASP A 41 3.31 12.09 8.98
C ASP A 41 1.96 12.36 8.27
N PRO A 42 0.83 11.76 8.73
CA PRO A 42 -0.48 11.96 8.12
C PRO A 42 -0.95 13.42 8.08
N ALA A 43 -0.45 14.27 8.99
CA ALA A 43 -0.81 15.68 9.05
C ALA A 43 -0.02 16.55 8.05
N ALA A 44 1.02 16.00 7.43
CA ALA A 44 1.94 16.69 6.53
C ALA A 44 1.76 16.22 5.08
N SER A 45 0.55 16.40 4.53
CA SER A 45 0.18 15.96 3.18
C SER A 45 1.14 16.43 2.07
N GLY A 46 1.72 17.62 2.19
CA GLY A 46 2.58 18.20 1.16
C GLY A 46 1.78 18.65 -0.09
N PRO A 47 2.46 19.13 -1.14
CA PRO A 47 1.80 19.61 -2.36
C PRO A 47 1.12 18.45 -3.11
N ALA A 48 -0.01 18.73 -3.76
CA ALA A 48 -0.67 17.75 -4.63
C ALA A 48 0.20 17.38 -5.83
N LEU A 49 0.89 18.36 -6.42
CA LEU A 49 1.87 18.08 -7.47
C LEU A 49 3.15 17.49 -6.89
N PRO A 50 3.81 16.58 -7.63
CA PRO A 50 5.11 16.06 -7.26
C PRO A 50 6.16 17.18 -7.21
N PRO A 51 7.00 17.29 -6.16
CA PRO A 51 8.11 18.24 -6.12
C PRO A 51 9.21 17.89 -7.13
N SER A 52 9.30 16.62 -7.52
CA SER A 52 10.26 16.06 -8.47
C SER A 52 9.65 14.84 -9.17
N GLY A 53 10.08 14.57 -10.40
CA GLY A 53 9.64 13.40 -11.16
C GLY A 53 8.15 13.36 -11.49
N ARG A 54 7.65 12.14 -11.67
CA ARG A 54 6.32 11.82 -12.19
C ARG A 54 5.78 10.56 -11.50
N SER A 55 4.46 10.46 -11.41
CA SER A 55 3.81 9.25 -10.92
C SER A 55 3.97 8.12 -11.95
N LEU A 56 4.11 6.87 -11.50
CA LEU A 56 4.22 5.71 -12.41
C LEU A 56 3.07 5.67 -13.44
N PHE A 57 1.86 6.06 -13.05
CA PHE A 57 0.71 6.09 -13.95
C PHE A 57 0.79 7.18 -15.02
N ASP A 58 1.60 8.23 -14.87
CA ASP A 58 1.83 9.20 -15.96
C ASP A 58 2.49 8.52 -17.17
N PHE A 59 3.39 7.57 -16.92
CA PHE A 59 4.04 6.78 -17.97
C PHE A 59 3.05 5.80 -18.61
N VAL A 60 2.14 5.23 -17.81
CA VAL A 60 1.06 4.38 -18.32
C VAL A 60 0.09 5.18 -19.19
N ALA A 61 -0.20 6.43 -18.82
CA ALA A 61 -1.15 7.29 -19.49
C ALA A 61 -0.56 8.09 -20.67
N ALA A 62 0.77 8.03 -20.89
CA ALA A 62 1.49 8.87 -21.84
C ALA A 62 0.87 8.87 -23.25
N ASP A 63 0.55 7.70 -23.79
CA ASP A 63 -0.06 7.46 -25.10
C ASP A 63 -1.60 7.35 -25.05
N GLY A 64 -2.23 7.91 -24.02
CA GLY A 64 -3.69 7.97 -23.85
C GLY A 64 -4.25 6.87 -22.96
N ILE A 65 -5.47 7.06 -22.45
CA ILE A 65 -6.12 6.14 -21.52
C ILE A 65 -7.29 5.46 -22.26
N PRO A 66 -7.20 4.17 -22.61
CA PRO A 66 -8.24 3.51 -23.39
C PRO A 66 -9.50 3.24 -22.55
N PHE A 67 -10.65 3.25 -23.23
CA PHE A 67 -11.93 2.75 -22.74
C PHE A 67 -12.30 1.47 -23.52
N PRO A 68 -12.93 0.44 -22.91
CA PRO A 68 -13.40 0.34 -21.52
C PRO A 68 -12.30 0.00 -20.51
N PHE A 69 -12.64 -0.07 -19.21
CA PHE A 69 -11.69 -0.32 -18.11
C PHE A 69 -10.81 -1.56 -18.34
N ALA A 70 -11.40 -2.63 -18.88
CA ALA A 70 -10.67 -3.84 -19.26
C ALA A 70 -9.51 -3.57 -20.25
N ALA A 71 -9.68 -2.64 -21.19
CA ALA A 71 -8.64 -2.27 -22.15
C ALA A 71 -7.48 -1.52 -21.49
N LEU A 72 -7.75 -0.70 -20.46
CA LEU A 72 -6.73 -0.06 -19.65
C LEU A 72 -5.95 -1.09 -18.83
N VAL A 73 -6.64 -2.03 -18.19
CA VAL A 73 -5.99 -3.13 -17.45
C VAL A 73 -5.08 -3.95 -18.36
N GLN A 74 -5.54 -4.32 -19.56
CA GLN A 74 -4.72 -5.03 -20.55
C GLN A 74 -3.54 -4.18 -21.05
N LYS A 75 -3.71 -2.86 -21.21
CA LYS A 75 -2.62 -1.95 -21.56
C LYS A 75 -1.52 -1.98 -20.50
N ILE A 76 -1.90 -1.90 -19.22
CA ILE A 76 -0.97 -2.01 -18.09
C ILE A 76 -0.23 -3.35 -18.17
N GLU A 77 -0.93 -4.49 -18.27
CA GLU A 77 -0.25 -5.81 -18.37
C GLU A 77 0.79 -5.88 -19.49
N ARG A 78 0.44 -5.37 -20.69
CA ARG A 78 1.37 -5.33 -21.82
C ARG A 78 2.60 -4.49 -21.54
N GLN A 79 2.44 -3.31 -20.94
CA GLN A 79 3.56 -2.43 -20.58
C GLN A 79 4.45 -3.05 -19.50
N LEU A 80 3.87 -3.83 -18.57
CA LEU A 80 4.61 -4.59 -17.58
C LEU A 80 5.29 -5.83 -18.16
N GLY A 81 5.00 -6.21 -19.41
CA GLY A 81 5.53 -7.45 -20.00
C GLY A 81 4.96 -8.71 -19.35
N CYS A 82 3.70 -8.64 -18.91
CA CYS A 82 2.94 -9.74 -18.31
C CYS A 82 1.97 -10.33 -19.34
N SER A 83 1.58 -11.59 -19.15
CA SER A 83 0.57 -12.25 -19.99
C SER A 83 -0.45 -12.99 -19.11
N GLY A 84 -1.71 -12.92 -19.50
CA GLY A 84 -2.78 -13.75 -18.93
C GLY A 84 -3.21 -13.38 -17.52
N GLY A 85 -3.18 -12.11 -17.11
CA GLY A 85 -3.60 -11.72 -15.76
C GLY A 85 -2.51 -11.90 -14.69
N ALA A 86 -1.29 -12.29 -15.05
CA ALA A 86 -0.28 -12.77 -14.11
C ALA A 86 0.25 -11.70 -13.14
N CYS A 87 0.11 -10.42 -13.46
CA CYS A 87 0.64 -9.33 -12.64
C CYS A 87 -0.43 -8.51 -11.94
N ILE A 88 -1.68 -8.64 -12.39
CA ILE A 88 -2.78 -7.80 -11.95
C ILE A 88 -3.77 -8.61 -11.13
N THR A 89 -4.09 -8.10 -9.94
CA THR A 89 -5.08 -8.69 -9.04
C THR A 89 -6.30 -7.78 -8.94
N PRO A 90 -7.45 -8.16 -9.54
CA PRO A 90 -8.69 -7.42 -9.43
C PRO A 90 -9.67 -8.01 -8.41
N VAL A 91 -10.43 -7.13 -7.75
CA VAL A 91 -11.59 -7.44 -6.90
C VAL A 91 -12.76 -6.49 -7.18
N LEU A 92 -13.99 -6.94 -6.92
CA LEU A 92 -15.22 -6.17 -7.03
C LEU A 92 -15.79 -5.85 -5.65
N ILE A 93 -16.16 -4.60 -5.42
CA ILE A 93 -16.66 -4.08 -4.15
C ILE A 93 -17.98 -3.32 -4.40
N PRO A 94 -19.15 -3.96 -4.27
CA PRO A 94 -20.43 -3.27 -4.44
C PRO A 94 -20.74 -2.29 -3.29
N LEU A 95 -20.46 -2.71 -2.05
CA LEU A 95 -20.72 -1.94 -0.84
C LEU A 95 -19.40 -1.67 -0.12
N GLY A 96 -18.69 -0.62 -0.52
CA GLY A 96 -17.36 -0.27 0.03
C GLY A 96 -17.34 0.99 0.89
N ARG A 97 -16.12 1.43 1.25
CA ARG A 97 -15.89 2.57 2.17
C ARG A 97 -15.28 3.80 1.52
N SER A 98 -15.12 3.78 0.20
CA SER A 98 -14.54 4.89 -0.56
C SER A 98 -15.32 6.19 -0.40
N LEU A 99 -14.72 7.31 -0.82
CA LEU A 99 -15.44 8.60 -0.90
C LEU A 99 -16.68 8.51 -1.81
N GLN A 100 -16.66 7.61 -2.80
CA GLN A 100 -17.73 7.40 -3.77
C GLN A 100 -18.70 6.25 -3.38
N ARG A 101 -18.71 5.82 -2.11
CA ARG A 101 -19.51 4.67 -1.65
C ARG A 101 -21.01 4.75 -1.92
N THR A 102 -21.56 5.97 -2.05
CA THR A 102 -22.99 6.19 -2.35
C THR A 102 -23.27 6.33 -3.84
N ALA A 103 -22.25 6.37 -4.71
CA ALA A 103 -22.40 6.74 -6.12
C ALA A 103 -23.26 5.76 -6.93
N ALA A 104 -23.26 4.48 -6.54
CA ALA A 104 -24.04 3.44 -7.19
C ALA A 104 -25.41 3.22 -6.53
N ALA A 105 -25.82 4.03 -5.54
CA ALA A 105 -27.10 3.84 -4.88
C ALA A 105 -28.28 4.05 -5.86
N PRO A 106 -29.33 3.21 -5.81
CA PRO A 106 -29.47 1.99 -5.01
C PRO A 106 -28.83 0.73 -5.64
N ASP A 107 -28.42 0.81 -6.90
CA ASP A 107 -27.95 -0.26 -7.78
C ASP A 107 -26.49 -0.74 -7.53
N PHE A 108 -26.07 -0.89 -6.27
CA PHE A 108 -24.68 -1.22 -5.90
C PHE A 108 -24.14 -2.49 -6.56
N PHE A 109 -24.99 -3.51 -6.73
CA PHE A 109 -24.61 -4.78 -7.36
C PHE A 109 -24.66 -4.73 -8.89
N ALA A 110 -25.37 -3.77 -9.48
CA ALA A 110 -25.31 -3.54 -10.92
C ALA A 110 -24.07 -2.73 -11.30
N TYR A 111 -23.60 -1.84 -10.42
CA TYR A 111 -22.43 -0.99 -10.64
C TYR A 111 -21.42 -1.11 -9.48
N PRO A 112 -20.87 -2.31 -9.21
CA PRO A 112 -19.86 -2.48 -8.19
C PRO A 112 -18.61 -1.67 -8.56
N ARG A 113 -17.87 -1.24 -7.55
CA ARG A 113 -16.57 -0.61 -7.75
C ARG A 113 -15.54 -1.68 -8.06
N ALA A 114 -14.72 -1.48 -9.07
CA ALA A 114 -13.58 -2.35 -9.36
C ALA A 114 -12.33 -1.81 -8.69
N ILE A 115 -11.58 -2.67 -8.00
CA ILE A 115 -10.22 -2.38 -7.54
C ILE A 115 -9.26 -3.27 -8.31
N VAL A 116 -8.15 -2.68 -8.74
CA VAL A 116 -7.07 -3.36 -9.44
C VAL A 116 -5.76 -2.98 -8.75
N ALA A 117 -4.99 -3.96 -8.30
CA ALA A 117 -3.63 -3.77 -7.81
C ALA A 117 -2.63 -4.54 -8.68
N VAL A 118 -1.44 -3.97 -8.89
CA VAL A 118 -0.33 -4.71 -9.51
C VAL A 118 0.43 -5.44 -8.40
N THR A 119 0.29 -6.75 -8.33
CA THR A 119 0.85 -7.60 -7.26
C THR A 119 1.99 -8.51 -7.76
N GLY A 120 2.14 -8.65 -9.09
CA GLY A 120 3.21 -9.39 -9.74
C GLY A 120 4.16 -8.49 -10.53
N GLU A 121 5.37 -8.99 -10.77
CA GLU A 121 6.34 -8.37 -11.67
C GLU A 121 6.30 -9.05 -13.04
N GLY A 122 6.46 -8.25 -14.09
CA GLY A 122 6.64 -8.75 -15.44
C GLY A 122 8.04 -8.45 -15.99
N LYS A 123 8.23 -8.73 -17.28
CA LYS A 123 9.52 -8.58 -17.97
C LYS A 123 9.72 -7.19 -18.58
N GLY A 124 8.74 -6.31 -18.45
CA GLY A 124 8.76 -4.95 -18.98
C GLY A 124 9.63 -3.99 -18.15
N PRO A 125 9.82 -2.76 -18.64
CA PRO A 125 10.71 -1.77 -18.03
C PRO A 125 10.11 -1.05 -16.82
N LEU A 126 8.83 -1.25 -16.49
CA LEU A 126 8.16 -0.57 -15.38
C LEU A 126 8.10 -1.47 -14.14
N LEU A 127 8.67 -1.01 -13.03
CA LEU A 127 8.47 -1.62 -11.71
C LEU A 127 7.15 -1.14 -11.11
N ALA A 128 6.05 -1.83 -11.41
CA ALA A 128 4.71 -1.48 -10.93
C ALA A 128 4.20 -2.35 -9.77
N LYS A 129 4.84 -3.49 -9.49
CA LYS A 129 4.49 -4.36 -8.36
C LYS A 129 4.50 -3.55 -7.06
N ASP A 130 3.41 -3.64 -6.31
CA ASP A 130 3.16 -2.94 -5.04
C ASP A 130 3.18 -1.40 -5.18
N ARG A 131 3.11 -0.89 -6.42
CA ARG A 131 3.33 0.53 -6.75
C ARG A 131 2.23 1.15 -7.60
N LEU A 132 1.25 0.37 -8.07
CA LEU A 132 0.15 0.86 -8.89
C LEU A 132 -1.17 0.22 -8.49
N TYR A 133 -2.14 1.08 -8.15
CA TYR A 133 -3.48 0.72 -7.72
C TYR A 133 -4.48 1.60 -8.45
N LEU A 134 -5.55 1.00 -8.97
CA LEU A 134 -6.63 1.69 -9.67
C LEU A 134 -7.96 1.30 -9.04
N ALA A 135 -8.87 2.26 -8.99
CA ALA A 135 -10.22 2.05 -8.52
C ALA A 135 -11.24 2.72 -9.43
N TYR A 136 -12.04 1.91 -10.12
CA TYR A 136 -13.02 2.38 -11.10
C TYR A 136 -14.45 2.31 -10.55
N GLN A 137 -15.18 3.41 -10.66
CA GLN A 137 -16.62 3.49 -10.37
C GLN A 137 -17.35 4.01 -11.61
N GLU A 138 -18.17 3.14 -12.22
CA GLU A 138 -18.90 3.44 -13.46
C GLU A 138 -19.83 4.64 -13.30
N LYS A 139 -20.57 4.73 -12.18
CA LYS A 139 -21.58 5.78 -11.99
C LYS A 139 -21.02 7.18 -11.79
N THR A 140 -19.73 7.31 -11.50
CA THR A 140 -19.04 8.61 -11.43
C THR A 140 -18.20 8.90 -12.67
N ASN A 141 -17.99 7.92 -13.56
CA ASN A 141 -17.07 8.03 -14.69
C ASN A 141 -15.65 8.43 -14.26
N VAL A 142 -15.19 7.92 -13.11
CA VAL A 142 -13.88 8.24 -12.52
C VAL A 142 -13.07 6.97 -12.23
N ILE A 143 -11.77 7.04 -12.51
CA ILE A 143 -10.78 6.10 -11.96
C ILE A 143 -9.92 6.85 -10.95
N GLU A 144 -9.90 6.42 -9.70
CA GLU A 144 -8.92 6.87 -8.71
C GLU A 144 -7.64 6.04 -8.84
N VAL A 145 -6.49 6.69 -8.85
CA VAL A 145 -5.19 6.03 -9.04
C VAL A 145 -4.25 6.41 -7.91
N ILE A 146 -3.59 5.40 -7.33
CA ILE A 146 -2.49 5.57 -6.39
C ILE A 146 -1.28 4.93 -7.02
N SER A 147 -0.24 5.73 -7.30
CA SER A 147 0.97 5.16 -7.87
C SER A 147 2.27 5.85 -7.48
N TYR A 148 3.33 5.06 -7.37
CA TYR A 148 4.60 5.50 -6.80
C TYR A 148 5.39 6.43 -7.73
N ASN A 149 6.04 7.44 -7.16
CA ASN A 149 6.98 8.32 -7.82
C ASN A 149 8.36 8.15 -7.16
N GLU A 150 9.28 7.47 -7.86
CA GLU A 150 10.60 7.15 -7.32
C GLU A 150 11.43 8.40 -7.00
N ALA A 151 11.38 9.41 -7.88
CA ALA A 151 12.19 10.62 -7.74
C ALA A 151 11.74 11.51 -6.57
N ALA A 152 10.47 11.40 -6.15
CA ALA A 152 9.92 12.07 -4.97
C ALA A 152 9.80 11.15 -3.75
N ALA A 153 10.21 9.89 -3.87
CA ALA A 153 10.13 8.87 -2.82
C ALA A 153 8.73 8.67 -2.19
N ARG A 154 7.64 8.88 -2.94
CA ARG A 154 6.27 8.88 -2.38
C ARG A 154 5.23 8.39 -3.36
N PHE A 155 4.09 7.91 -2.85
CA PHE A 155 2.91 7.67 -3.69
C PHE A 155 2.20 8.98 -4.02
N GLU A 156 1.82 9.11 -5.29
CA GLU A 156 0.97 10.18 -5.79
C GLU A 156 -0.47 9.69 -5.89
N PHE A 157 -1.40 10.63 -5.73
CA PHE A 157 -2.84 10.40 -5.85
C PHE A 157 -3.34 11.13 -7.10
N GLN A 158 -3.97 10.40 -8.00
CA GLN A 158 -4.45 10.91 -9.28
C GLN A 158 -5.89 10.47 -9.52
N ALA A 159 -6.57 11.15 -10.43
CA ALA A 159 -7.89 10.77 -10.90
C ALA A 159 -7.94 10.86 -12.43
N VAL A 160 -8.60 9.89 -13.06
CA VAL A 160 -8.99 9.94 -14.47
C VAL A 160 -10.46 10.31 -14.52
N ARG A 161 -10.76 11.51 -15.02
CA ARG A 161 -12.11 12.06 -15.16
C ARG A 161 -12.68 11.81 -16.55
N ASP A 162 -14.01 11.92 -16.69
CA ASP A 162 -14.76 11.68 -17.94
C ASP A 162 -14.47 10.29 -18.56
N TYR A 163 -14.25 9.30 -17.69
CA TYR A 163 -13.95 7.92 -18.08
C TYR A 163 -15.24 7.15 -18.38
N ARG A 164 -15.77 7.34 -19.59
CA ARG A 164 -17.02 6.73 -20.07
C ARG A 164 -16.99 6.49 -21.57
N LYS A 165 -17.96 5.73 -22.08
CA LYS A 165 -18.16 5.53 -23.53
C LYS A 165 -18.37 6.89 -24.21
N GLY A 166 -17.55 7.20 -25.21
CA GLY A 166 -17.57 8.47 -25.93
C GLY A 166 -17.02 9.68 -25.15
N GLY A 167 -16.55 9.48 -23.91
CA GLY A 167 -15.87 10.52 -23.13
C GLY A 167 -14.42 10.71 -23.55
N THR A 168 -13.80 11.78 -23.06
CA THR A 168 -12.38 12.08 -23.25
C THR A 168 -11.67 12.01 -21.90
N PRO A 169 -11.03 10.86 -21.55
CA PRO A 169 -10.36 10.69 -20.28
C PRO A 169 -9.33 11.80 -19.99
N ARG A 170 -9.44 12.44 -18.82
CA ARG A 170 -8.49 13.47 -18.37
C ARG A 170 -7.81 13.05 -17.06
N LEU A 171 -6.49 12.94 -17.09
CA LEU A 171 -5.66 12.66 -15.91
C LEU A 171 -5.37 13.95 -15.14
N VAL A 172 -5.65 13.95 -13.85
CA VAL A 172 -5.35 15.05 -12.92
C VAL A 172 -4.74 14.51 -11.63
N TYR A 173 -3.90 15.32 -10.97
CA TYR A 173 -3.42 15.03 -9.62
C TYR A 173 -4.44 15.45 -8.58
N ALA A 174 -4.93 14.52 -7.77
CA ALA A 174 -5.94 14.79 -6.77
C ALA A 174 -5.39 15.68 -5.64
N ASN A 175 -6.27 16.44 -4.99
CA ASN A 175 -5.91 17.21 -3.80
C ASN A 175 -5.49 16.25 -2.67
N ARG A 176 -4.18 16.21 -2.40
CA ARG A 176 -3.59 15.33 -1.38
C ARG A 176 -4.24 15.45 -0.01
N ASN A 177 -4.72 16.63 0.41
CA ASN A 177 -5.38 16.77 1.71
C ASN A 177 -6.64 15.90 1.85
N ILE A 178 -7.37 15.70 0.75
CA ILE A 178 -8.55 14.84 0.71
C ILE A 178 -8.14 13.38 0.83
N CYS A 179 -7.17 12.96 0.01
CA CYS A 179 -6.71 11.57 -0.02
C CYS A 179 -6.09 11.16 1.32
N MET A 180 -5.27 12.02 1.90
CA MET A 180 -4.52 11.78 3.14
C MET A 180 -5.41 11.66 4.38
N ALA A 181 -6.62 12.21 4.37
CA ALA A 181 -7.56 12.04 5.47
C ALA A 181 -7.91 10.55 5.68
N CYS A 182 -7.98 9.75 4.60
CA CYS A 182 -8.15 8.30 4.66
C CYS A 182 -6.80 7.58 4.62
N HIS A 183 -5.97 7.91 3.64
CA HIS A 183 -4.66 7.29 3.37
C HIS A 183 -3.57 7.84 4.27
N GLN A 184 -3.76 7.74 5.59
CA GLN A 184 -2.90 8.29 6.65
C GLN A 184 -1.40 7.94 6.51
N ASN A 185 -1.07 6.95 5.70
CA ASN A 185 0.28 6.44 5.50
C ASN A 185 0.99 7.01 4.26
N HIS A 186 0.34 7.91 3.51
CA HIS A 186 0.77 8.38 2.18
C HIS A 186 0.96 7.24 1.17
N ALA A 187 0.14 6.20 1.29
CA ALA A 187 0.20 4.98 0.49
C ALA A 187 -1.21 4.32 0.43
N PRO A 188 -1.41 3.28 -0.39
CA PRO A 188 -2.67 2.54 -0.44
C PRO A 188 -3.05 1.95 0.93
N ILE A 189 -4.36 1.78 1.16
CA ILE A 189 -4.93 1.17 2.37
C ILE A 189 -6.08 0.27 1.94
N PHE A 190 -6.22 -0.89 2.57
CA PHE A 190 -7.31 -1.83 2.31
C PHE A 190 -7.68 -2.60 3.57
N SER A 191 -8.73 -3.40 3.49
CA SER A 191 -9.11 -4.28 4.60
C SER A 191 -8.20 -5.48 4.67
N ARG A 192 -7.85 -5.85 5.90
CA ARG A 192 -7.14 -7.09 6.22
C ARG A 192 -7.85 -8.33 5.65
N GLN A 193 -7.13 -9.45 5.61
CA GLN A 193 -7.60 -10.79 5.22
C GLN A 193 -9.04 -11.15 5.66
N LEU A 194 -9.68 -11.94 4.79
CA LEU A 194 -11.12 -12.13 4.50
C LEU A 194 -11.66 -11.07 3.53
N TRP A 195 -11.56 -9.79 3.91
CA TRP A 195 -12.08 -8.65 3.15
C TRP A 195 -13.50 -8.89 2.59
N ASP A 196 -14.46 -9.00 3.50
CA ASP A 196 -15.83 -9.44 3.23
C ASP A 196 -16.65 -8.48 2.35
N GLU A 197 -16.13 -7.28 2.07
CA GLU A 197 -16.71 -6.32 1.13
C GLU A 197 -16.47 -6.70 -0.33
N THR A 198 -15.57 -7.64 -0.60
CA THR A 198 -15.21 -8.08 -1.95
C THR A 198 -16.06 -9.25 -2.43
N ASN A 199 -15.98 -9.55 -3.72
CA ASN A 199 -16.54 -10.75 -4.33
C ASN A 199 -15.83 -12.07 -3.94
N ALA A 200 -14.90 -12.07 -2.98
CA ALA A 200 -14.47 -13.29 -2.30
C ALA A 200 -15.49 -13.76 -1.23
N ASN A 201 -16.31 -12.84 -0.71
CA ASN A 201 -17.46 -13.20 0.11
C ASN A 201 -18.53 -13.86 -0.76
N ARG A 202 -18.91 -15.09 -0.42
CA ARG A 202 -19.89 -15.89 -1.18
C ARG A 202 -21.22 -15.15 -1.40
N ARG A 203 -21.74 -14.47 -0.36
CA ARG A 203 -23.03 -13.74 -0.47
C ARG A 203 -22.93 -12.54 -1.39
N VAL A 204 -21.78 -11.88 -1.42
CA VAL A 204 -21.49 -10.78 -2.38
C VAL A 204 -21.42 -11.33 -3.79
N ALA A 205 -20.68 -12.42 -4.01
CA ALA A 205 -20.56 -13.07 -5.33
C ALA A 205 -21.93 -13.56 -5.85
N GLU A 206 -22.75 -14.17 -5.01
CA GLU A 206 -24.11 -14.62 -5.37
C GLU A 206 -24.97 -13.45 -5.85
N LYS A 207 -25.01 -12.33 -5.11
CA LYS A 207 -25.77 -11.13 -5.53
C LYS A 207 -25.22 -10.51 -6.82
N LEU A 208 -23.91 -10.53 -7.04
CA LEU A 208 -23.31 -10.05 -8.30
C LEU A 208 -23.66 -10.97 -9.48
N SER A 209 -23.66 -12.29 -9.27
CA SER A 209 -23.96 -13.29 -10.30
C SER A 209 -25.41 -13.25 -10.78
N GLN A 210 -26.33 -12.72 -9.97
CA GLN A 210 -27.71 -12.46 -10.37
C GLN A 210 -27.82 -11.36 -11.43
N VAL A 211 -26.80 -10.50 -11.57
CA VAL A 211 -26.79 -9.42 -12.55
C VAL A 211 -25.98 -9.79 -13.79
N ARG A 212 -24.74 -10.27 -13.62
CA ARG A 212 -23.83 -10.68 -14.71
C ARG A 212 -22.68 -11.53 -14.20
N ASP A 213 -22.10 -12.37 -15.07
CA ASP A 213 -20.95 -13.23 -14.73
C ASP A 213 -19.62 -12.49 -14.59
N SER A 214 -19.53 -11.29 -15.19
CA SER A 214 -18.32 -10.46 -15.16
C SER A 214 -18.64 -8.97 -15.22
N PHE A 215 -17.84 -8.19 -14.50
CA PHE A 215 -17.92 -6.73 -14.43
C PHE A 215 -16.58 -6.14 -14.87
N TYR A 216 -16.58 -5.29 -15.89
CA TYR A 216 -15.37 -4.58 -16.35
C TYR A 216 -14.18 -5.48 -16.73
N GLY A 217 -14.46 -6.73 -17.14
CA GLY A 217 -13.44 -7.76 -17.41
C GLY A 217 -12.99 -8.55 -16.18
N ILE A 218 -13.64 -8.37 -15.03
CA ILE A 218 -13.37 -9.07 -13.77
C ILE A 218 -14.45 -10.14 -13.57
N PRO A 219 -14.11 -11.43 -13.47
CA PRO A 219 -15.07 -12.49 -13.17
C PRO A 219 -15.66 -12.35 -11.76
N VAL A 220 -16.95 -12.68 -11.58
CA VAL A 220 -17.60 -12.64 -10.27
C VAL A 220 -17.09 -13.71 -9.32
N HIS A 221 -17.09 -14.98 -9.73
CA HIS A 221 -16.67 -16.08 -8.87
C HIS A 221 -15.16 -16.23 -8.86
N ARG A 222 -14.53 -15.98 -7.69
CA ARG A 222 -13.08 -16.12 -7.47
C ARG A 222 -12.84 -16.63 -6.04
N GLY A 223 -11.65 -17.18 -5.79
CA GLY A 223 -11.25 -17.63 -4.45
C GLY A 223 -10.94 -16.46 -3.50
N VAL A 224 -10.49 -16.78 -2.29
CA VAL A 224 -10.07 -15.80 -1.26
C VAL A 224 -8.65 -15.28 -1.47
N ASP A 225 -7.91 -15.83 -2.43
CA ASP A 225 -6.52 -15.46 -2.70
C ASP A 225 -6.34 -14.03 -3.24
N PRO A 226 -7.18 -13.53 -4.18
CA PRO A 226 -7.00 -12.19 -4.73
C PRO A 226 -7.05 -11.07 -3.68
N PRO A 227 -8.04 -10.99 -2.75
CA PRO A 227 -7.98 -10.00 -1.67
C PRO A 227 -6.70 -10.08 -0.83
N ASN A 228 -6.23 -11.28 -0.49
CA ASN A 228 -5.00 -11.46 0.30
C ASN A 228 -3.76 -10.95 -0.46
N LEU A 229 -3.69 -11.17 -1.78
CA LEU A 229 -2.60 -10.65 -2.60
C LEU A 229 -2.60 -9.11 -2.67
N VAL A 230 -3.78 -8.48 -2.60
CA VAL A 230 -3.89 -7.01 -2.53
C VAL A 230 -3.48 -6.51 -1.15
N ASP A 231 -3.86 -7.21 -0.09
CA ASP A 231 -3.47 -6.93 1.31
C ASP A 231 -1.93 -6.97 1.45
N ASP A 232 -1.32 -8.10 1.07
CA ASP A 232 0.13 -8.30 1.09
C ASP A 232 0.88 -7.24 0.26
N ALA A 233 0.33 -6.85 -0.89
CA ALA A 233 0.91 -5.79 -1.73
C ALA A 233 0.85 -4.44 -1.04
N THR A 234 -0.21 -4.18 -0.30
CA THR A 234 -0.44 -2.93 0.42
C THR A 234 0.50 -2.79 1.61
N ASP A 235 0.76 -3.87 2.35
CA ASP A 235 1.79 -3.90 3.39
C ASP A 235 3.16 -3.53 2.83
N ARG A 236 3.55 -4.18 1.73
CA ARG A 236 4.84 -3.90 1.07
C ARG A 236 4.89 -2.46 0.54
N ALA A 237 3.82 -1.95 -0.06
CA ALA A 237 3.73 -0.59 -0.55
C ALA A 237 3.98 0.44 0.57
N ASN A 238 3.41 0.21 1.75
CA ASN A 238 3.53 1.12 2.89
C ASN A 238 4.94 1.15 3.49
N LEU A 239 5.71 0.07 3.34
CA LEU A 239 7.13 0.06 3.74
C LEU A 239 8.05 0.83 2.79
N ILE A 240 7.67 1.07 1.53
CA ILE A 240 8.53 1.78 0.57
C ILE A 240 8.90 3.19 1.09
N GLY A 241 7.92 3.94 1.60
CA GLY A 241 8.16 5.27 2.17
C GLY A 241 9.04 5.24 3.42
N VAL A 242 8.86 4.22 4.27
CA VAL A 242 9.69 4.00 5.46
C VAL A 242 11.15 3.78 5.07
N ILE A 243 11.40 2.86 4.13
CA ILE A 243 12.76 2.51 3.69
C ILE A 243 13.45 3.70 3.03
N GLN A 244 12.74 4.47 2.20
CA GLN A 244 13.29 5.70 1.62
C GLN A 244 13.65 6.74 2.68
N ARG A 245 12.82 6.90 3.73
CA ARG A 245 13.14 7.82 4.81
C ARG A 245 14.37 7.37 5.60
N VAL A 246 14.47 6.07 5.90
CA VAL A 246 15.67 5.50 6.55
C VAL A 246 16.90 5.70 5.68
N TRP A 247 16.80 5.47 4.38
CA TRP A 247 17.87 5.72 3.41
C TRP A 247 18.33 7.18 3.42
N LEU A 248 17.39 8.13 3.37
CA LEU A 248 17.67 9.55 3.27
C LEU A 248 18.21 10.15 4.58
N GLU A 249 17.68 9.71 5.72
CA GLU A 249 17.89 10.41 7.00
C GLU A 249 18.79 9.66 8.00
N ALA A 250 19.00 8.35 7.81
CA ALA A 250 19.78 7.52 8.74
C ALA A 250 20.84 6.63 8.08
N CYS A 251 20.88 6.54 6.74
CA CYS A 251 21.92 5.80 6.03
C CYS A 251 22.87 6.75 5.30
N ASP A 252 23.94 7.13 5.98
CA ASP A 252 24.98 8.02 5.48
C ASP A 252 25.91 7.36 4.43
N LEU A 253 26.92 8.10 3.97
CA LEU A 253 27.91 7.63 2.99
C LEU A 253 28.65 6.36 3.41
N THR A 254 28.77 6.05 4.70
CA THR A 254 29.38 4.80 5.19
C THR A 254 28.36 3.66 5.17
N CYS A 255 27.12 3.94 5.57
CA CYS A 255 26.04 2.96 5.58
C CYS A 255 25.61 2.52 4.18
N ARG A 256 25.45 3.44 3.23
CA ARG A 256 24.88 3.18 1.89
C ARG A 256 25.53 2.01 1.14
N PRO A 257 26.86 1.98 0.94
CA PRO A 257 27.50 0.86 0.23
C PRO A 257 27.35 -0.48 0.97
N LEU A 258 27.37 -0.48 2.31
CA LEU A 258 27.16 -1.68 3.12
C LEU A 258 25.73 -2.21 2.98
N ALA A 259 24.74 -1.31 3.05
CA ALA A 259 23.33 -1.65 2.95
C ALA A 259 22.95 -2.19 1.56
N ILE A 260 23.45 -1.56 0.49
CA ILE A 260 23.21 -2.03 -0.89
C ILE A 260 23.92 -3.35 -1.16
N THR A 261 25.16 -3.52 -0.67
CA THR A 261 25.88 -4.80 -0.75
C THR A 261 25.07 -5.91 -0.09
N ALA A 262 24.60 -5.68 1.14
CA ALA A 262 23.81 -6.65 1.89
C ALA A 262 22.46 -6.95 1.21
N ALA A 263 21.77 -5.96 0.65
CA ALA A 263 20.51 -6.14 -0.07
C ALA A 263 20.66 -7.01 -1.32
N ILE A 264 21.72 -6.78 -2.09
CA ILE A 264 22.02 -7.59 -3.29
C ILE A 264 22.43 -9.01 -2.90
N GLN A 265 23.30 -9.17 -1.89
CA GLN A 265 23.66 -10.49 -1.37
C GLN A 265 22.44 -11.26 -0.88
N TYR A 266 21.54 -10.60 -0.13
CA TYR A 266 20.30 -11.20 0.35
C TYR A 266 19.43 -11.73 -0.81
N ARG A 267 19.26 -10.94 -1.88
CA ARG A 267 18.51 -11.36 -3.07
C ARG A 267 19.19 -12.52 -3.81
N LEU A 268 20.49 -12.38 -4.09
CA LEU A 268 21.28 -13.40 -4.80
C LEU A 268 21.40 -14.72 -4.02
N ALA A 269 21.44 -14.67 -2.68
CA ALA A 269 21.54 -15.83 -1.82
C ALA A 269 20.20 -16.49 -1.48
N GLY A 270 19.11 -16.04 -2.12
CA GLY A 270 17.78 -16.63 -1.95
C GLY A 270 17.12 -16.32 -0.61
N GLY A 271 17.36 -15.13 -0.06
CA GLY A 271 16.80 -14.64 1.20
C GLY A 271 17.64 -14.96 2.44
N ARG A 272 18.90 -15.36 2.26
CA ARG A 272 19.84 -15.65 3.35
C ARG A 272 20.74 -14.45 3.59
N PHE A 273 20.93 -14.11 4.85
CA PHE A 273 21.87 -13.06 5.26
C PHE A 273 23.29 -13.59 5.36
N SER A 274 24.26 -12.81 4.86
CA SER A 274 25.64 -12.87 5.33
C SER A 274 25.78 -12.13 6.66
N ASP A 275 27.00 -12.06 7.20
CA ASP A 275 27.29 -11.15 8.30
C ASP A 275 26.93 -9.69 7.93
N VAL A 276 26.12 -9.04 8.76
CA VAL A 276 25.68 -7.64 8.65
C VAL A 276 26.15 -6.80 9.84
N SER A 277 27.03 -7.33 10.69
CA SER A 277 27.53 -6.66 11.90
C SER A 277 28.16 -5.28 11.63
N THR A 278 28.91 -5.16 10.53
CA THR A 278 29.53 -3.88 10.13
C THR A 278 28.46 -2.85 9.72
N LEU A 279 27.42 -3.29 9.01
CA LEU A 279 26.29 -2.44 8.67
C LEU A 279 25.56 -1.99 9.94
N GLU A 280 25.27 -2.92 10.85
CA GLU A 280 24.59 -2.64 12.11
C GLU A 280 25.33 -1.58 12.94
N GLN A 281 26.66 -1.70 13.08
CA GLN A 281 27.48 -0.72 13.80
C GLN A 281 27.48 0.68 13.15
N ALA A 282 27.46 0.75 11.82
CA ALA A 282 27.39 2.01 11.08
C ALA A 282 25.99 2.65 11.16
N PHE A 283 24.95 1.83 11.07
CA PHE A 283 23.56 2.23 10.90
C PHE A 283 22.86 2.57 12.22
N SER A 284 22.97 1.72 13.24
CA SER A 284 22.15 1.85 14.46
C SER A 284 22.42 3.15 15.23
N ARG A 285 23.66 3.67 15.16
CA ARG A 285 24.00 4.98 15.78
C ARG A 285 23.30 6.15 15.10
N GLN A 286 23.30 6.18 13.77
CA GLN A 286 22.63 7.24 13.00
C GLN A 286 21.11 7.15 13.18
N PHE A 287 20.56 5.94 13.17
CA PHE A 287 19.16 5.70 13.44
C PHE A 287 18.75 6.21 14.84
N ALA A 288 19.52 5.88 15.89
CA ALA A 288 19.28 6.36 17.25
C ALA A 288 19.34 7.89 17.36
N ALA A 289 20.30 8.52 16.68
CA ALA A 289 20.44 9.97 16.67
C ALA A 289 19.25 10.66 15.98
N ARG A 290 18.72 10.05 14.90
CA ARG A 290 17.60 10.60 14.14
C ARG A 290 16.25 10.37 14.83
N TRP A 291 16.06 9.20 15.44
CA TRP A 291 14.82 8.76 16.05
C TRP A 291 15.07 8.16 17.44
N PRO A 292 15.35 8.98 18.46
CA PRO A 292 15.64 8.49 19.81
C PRO A 292 14.46 7.76 20.47
N GLY A 293 13.22 8.10 20.10
CA GLY A 293 11.99 7.39 20.50
C GLY A 293 11.61 6.22 19.60
N GLY A 294 12.40 5.91 18.58
CA GLY A 294 12.07 4.96 17.52
C GLY A 294 11.23 5.56 16.39
N LEU A 295 11.06 4.76 15.34
CA LEU A 295 10.33 5.09 14.12
C LEU A 295 9.01 4.32 14.08
N ALA A 296 7.87 5.02 14.16
CA ALA A 296 6.54 4.43 14.13
C ALA A 296 6.15 4.04 12.71
N ILE A 297 5.87 2.75 12.49
CA ILE A 297 5.53 2.21 11.18
C ILE A 297 4.03 2.40 10.90
N PRO A 298 3.67 3.01 9.77
CA PRO A 298 2.28 3.28 9.43
C PRO A 298 1.45 2.00 9.27
N ASN A 299 0.17 2.06 9.65
CA ASN A 299 -0.75 0.93 9.59
C ASN A 299 -1.71 1.05 8.39
N PRO A 300 -1.56 0.20 7.36
CA PRO A 300 -2.41 0.23 6.17
C PRO A 300 -3.77 -0.44 6.37
N ASP A 301 -3.95 -1.17 7.46
CA ASP A 301 -5.06 -2.08 7.62
C ASP A 301 -6.33 -1.37 8.06
N LEU A 302 -7.40 -1.66 7.32
CA LEU A 302 -8.76 -1.39 7.74
C LEU A 302 -9.33 -2.64 8.40
N PRO A 303 -10.08 -2.51 9.51
CA PRO A 303 -10.81 -3.64 10.07
C PRO A 303 -11.74 -4.25 9.01
N ASP A 304 -11.82 -5.57 8.96
CA ASP A 304 -12.72 -6.26 8.03
C ASP A 304 -14.20 -5.95 8.36
N ARG A 305 -15.05 -5.85 7.34
CA ARG A 305 -16.47 -5.50 7.46
C ARG A 305 -17.29 -6.34 6.51
N ASP A 306 -18.23 -7.10 7.04
CA ASP A 306 -19.26 -7.72 6.22
C ASP A 306 -20.37 -6.70 5.90
N PRO A 307 -20.52 -6.27 4.63
CA PRO A 307 -21.53 -5.30 4.25
C PRO A 307 -22.95 -5.89 4.25
N LEU A 308 -23.10 -7.22 4.37
CA LEU A 308 -24.38 -7.92 4.32
C LEU A 308 -24.84 -8.45 5.68
N ALA A 309 -24.01 -8.38 6.73
CA ALA A 309 -24.33 -8.88 8.08
C ALA A 309 -25.65 -8.32 8.66
N PHE A 310 -25.98 -7.07 8.34
CA PHE A 310 -27.20 -6.40 8.84
C PHE A 310 -28.36 -6.40 7.83
N ALA A 311 -28.15 -6.94 6.63
CA ALA A 311 -29.14 -6.90 5.54
C ALA A 311 -30.15 -8.05 5.59
N GLU A 312 -29.98 -9.05 6.48
CA GLU A 312 -30.87 -10.21 6.57
C GLU A 312 -32.23 -9.92 7.26
N GLY A 313 -32.44 -8.69 7.77
CA GLY A 313 -33.71 -8.25 8.36
C GLY A 313 -34.19 -6.85 7.95
N ALA A 314 -33.48 -6.18 7.04
CA ALA A 314 -33.94 -4.93 6.45
C ALA A 314 -34.80 -5.27 5.22
N GLU A 315 -36.12 -5.16 5.38
CA GLU A 315 -37.14 -5.38 4.36
C GLU A 315 -36.75 -4.75 3.00
N GLU A 316 -37.32 -5.35 1.94
CA GLU A 316 -37.25 -4.89 0.55
C GLU A 316 -37.33 -3.37 0.44
N ASP A 317 -36.51 -2.82 -0.47
CA ASP A 317 -36.33 -1.40 -0.73
C ASP A 317 -37.69 -0.67 -0.84
N VAL A 318 -38.12 -0.04 0.25
CA VAL A 318 -39.12 1.02 0.21
C VAL A 318 -38.48 2.21 -0.51
N GLU A 319 -39.12 2.64 -1.59
CA GLU A 319 -38.80 3.76 -2.48
C GLU A 319 -37.77 4.76 -1.89
N GLY A 320 -36.54 4.73 -2.44
CA GLY A 320 -35.54 5.78 -2.20
C GLY A 320 -34.54 5.56 -1.05
N LYS A 321 -34.54 4.41 -0.35
CA LYS A 321 -33.67 4.16 0.83
C LYS A 321 -32.36 3.37 0.58
N GLY A 322 -31.98 3.09 -0.67
CA GLY A 322 -30.76 2.32 -0.97
C GLY A 322 -29.47 2.91 -0.37
N GLY A 323 -29.38 4.23 -0.18
CA GLY A 323 -28.22 4.90 0.43
C GLY A 323 -27.85 4.38 1.83
N ALA A 324 -28.84 3.95 2.63
CA ALA A 324 -28.61 3.43 3.98
C ALA A 324 -27.67 2.20 4.00
N LYS A 325 -27.73 1.35 2.96
CA LYS A 325 -26.87 0.17 2.79
C LYS A 325 -25.37 0.52 2.66
N SER A 326 -25.07 1.77 2.29
CA SER A 326 -23.69 2.29 2.21
C SER A 326 -23.17 2.91 3.51
N HIS A 327 -23.94 2.83 4.60
CA HIS A 327 -23.49 3.31 5.91
C HIS A 327 -22.24 2.56 6.37
N VAL A 328 -21.27 3.31 6.89
CA VAL A 328 -20.02 2.79 7.46
C VAL A 328 -19.89 3.36 8.87
N ALA A 329 -19.98 2.51 9.89
CA ALA A 329 -19.83 2.92 11.28
C ALA A 329 -18.39 3.40 11.57
N ALA A 330 -18.19 4.19 12.63
CA ALA A 330 -16.91 4.80 12.95
C ALA A 330 -15.76 3.79 13.05
N ALA A 331 -16.00 2.61 13.62
CA ALA A 331 -15.00 1.55 13.77
C ALA A 331 -14.46 1.02 12.44
N PHE A 332 -15.23 1.15 11.35
CA PHE A 332 -14.87 0.68 10.00
C PHE A 332 -14.51 1.84 9.06
N ASP A 333 -14.69 3.10 9.47
CA ASP A 333 -14.50 4.29 8.64
C ASP A 333 -13.00 4.56 8.42
N PRO A 334 -12.50 4.65 7.18
CA PRO A 334 -11.07 4.89 6.90
C PRO A 334 -10.50 6.19 7.48
N LEU A 335 -11.38 7.13 7.87
CA LEU A 335 -11.02 8.37 8.56
C LEU A 335 -10.68 8.16 10.05
N ALA A 336 -10.98 6.99 10.61
CA ALA A 336 -10.62 6.67 11.98
C ALA A 336 -9.10 6.60 12.12
N PRO A 337 -8.50 7.26 13.11
CA PRO A 337 -7.06 7.20 13.33
C PRO A 337 -6.59 5.78 13.60
N ARG A 338 -5.51 5.35 12.95
CA ARG A 338 -4.90 4.04 13.16
C ARG A 338 -3.63 4.15 14.02
N PRO A 339 -3.44 3.28 15.02
CA PRO A 339 -2.15 3.20 15.74
C PRO A 339 -1.06 2.67 14.79
N PRO A 340 0.22 2.91 15.08
CA PRO A 340 1.30 2.30 14.30
C PRO A 340 1.25 0.77 14.40
N LEU A 341 1.69 0.07 13.36
CA LEU A 341 1.81 -1.40 13.37
C LEU A 341 2.84 -1.85 14.40
N GLU A 342 3.97 -1.16 14.40
CA GLU A 342 5.09 -1.39 15.29
C GLU A 342 5.95 -0.11 15.38
N VAL A 343 6.90 -0.12 16.30
CA VAL A 343 7.92 0.93 16.42
C VAL A 343 9.28 0.28 16.24
N TRP A 344 10.02 0.71 15.21
CA TRP A 344 11.41 0.28 15.01
C TRP A 344 12.32 1.07 15.94
N ALA A 345 12.98 0.38 16.87
CA ALA A 345 13.89 0.97 17.84
C ALA A 345 15.34 0.72 17.45
N ALA A 346 16.24 1.65 17.81
CA ALA A 346 17.68 1.50 17.55
C ALA A 346 18.32 0.26 18.20
N GLY A 347 17.73 -0.23 19.30
CA GLY A 347 18.16 -1.44 19.99
C GLY A 347 17.55 -2.73 19.45
N ASP A 348 16.70 -2.69 18.40
CA ASP A 348 16.16 -3.90 17.77
C ASP A 348 17.30 -4.64 17.03
N PRO A 349 17.66 -5.88 17.43
CA PRO A 349 18.72 -6.65 16.75
C PRO A 349 18.37 -7.00 15.30
N LEU A 350 17.11 -6.83 14.88
CA LEU A 350 16.67 -7.04 13.50
C LEU A 350 16.65 -5.75 12.68
N LEU A 351 16.93 -4.57 13.25
CA LEU A 351 16.79 -3.29 12.58
C LEU A 351 17.57 -3.21 11.25
N ALA A 352 18.85 -3.60 11.26
CA ALA A 352 19.67 -3.63 10.05
C ALA A 352 19.12 -4.63 9.01
N ARG A 353 18.63 -5.79 9.45
CA ARG A 353 18.05 -6.81 8.58
C ARG A 353 16.74 -6.35 7.95
N ARG A 354 15.86 -5.69 8.72
CA ARG A 354 14.62 -5.08 8.23
C ARG A 354 14.89 -4.02 7.17
N PHE A 355 15.91 -3.18 7.40
CA PHE A 355 16.31 -2.19 6.41
C PHE A 355 16.85 -2.84 5.13
N VAL A 356 17.68 -3.89 5.25
CA VAL A 356 18.20 -4.65 4.10
C VAL A 356 17.09 -5.36 3.32
N THR A 357 16.13 -6.01 3.97
CA THR A 357 15.01 -6.66 3.27
C THR A 357 14.14 -5.63 2.56
N GLY A 358 13.91 -4.47 3.18
CA GLY A 358 13.18 -3.36 2.58
C GLY A 358 13.88 -2.79 1.34
N LEU A 359 15.20 -2.54 1.41
CA LEU A 359 16.01 -2.14 0.25
C LEU A 359 15.98 -3.19 -0.85
N ALA A 360 16.11 -4.47 -0.48
CA ALA A 360 16.05 -5.58 -1.42
C ALA A 360 14.72 -5.63 -2.17
N ALA A 361 13.60 -5.26 -1.54
CA ALA A 361 12.28 -5.20 -2.18
C ALA A 361 12.10 -3.99 -3.14
N LEU A 362 13.05 -3.05 -3.18
CA LEU A 362 13.07 -1.96 -4.16
C LEU A 362 13.72 -2.35 -5.48
N ILE A 363 14.39 -3.51 -5.55
CA ILE A 363 15.12 -3.97 -6.74
C ILE A 363 14.21 -4.91 -7.55
N PRO A 364 13.93 -4.64 -8.84
CA PRO A 364 13.15 -5.55 -9.68
C PRO A 364 13.80 -6.93 -9.83
N GLU A 365 13.00 -7.99 -9.94
CA GLU A 365 13.45 -9.35 -10.28
C GLU A 365 14.25 -9.35 -11.59
N LYS A 366 13.80 -8.59 -12.60
CA LYS A 366 14.53 -8.46 -13.87
C LYS A 366 15.96 -7.94 -13.66
N ASP A 367 16.14 -6.90 -12.86
CA ASP A 367 17.46 -6.31 -12.61
C ASP A 367 18.36 -7.31 -11.86
N MET A 368 17.80 -8.14 -10.98
CA MET A 368 18.53 -9.23 -10.33
C MET A 368 18.96 -10.33 -11.30
N HIS A 369 18.12 -10.69 -12.28
CA HIS A 369 18.49 -11.62 -13.35
C HIS A 369 19.59 -11.07 -14.27
N ASP A 370 19.48 -9.81 -14.67
CA ASP A 370 20.50 -9.13 -15.48
C ASP A 370 21.85 -9.11 -14.73
N LEU A 371 21.82 -8.80 -13.42
CA LEU A 371 22.99 -8.82 -12.57
C LEU A 371 23.60 -10.23 -12.40
N ASP A 372 22.78 -11.26 -12.18
CA ASP A 372 23.30 -12.62 -12.07
C ASP A 372 23.95 -13.10 -13.37
N ALA A 373 23.39 -12.73 -14.52
CA ALA A 373 23.98 -12.98 -15.83
C ALA A 373 25.31 -12.24 -16.01
N TRP A 374 25.39 -10.98 -15.56
CA TRP A 374 26.62 -10.19 -15.59
C TRP A 374 27.75 -10.81 -14.79
N LEU A 375 27.46 -11.21 -13.55
CA LEU A 375 28.43 -11.79 -12.62
C LEU A 375 29.05 -13.08 -13.18
N ALA A 376 28.21 -13.94 -13.76
CA ALA A 376 28.66 -15.21 -14.34
C ALA A 376 29.56 -15.07 -15.58
N GLY A 377 29.53 -13.92 -16.27
CA GLY A 377 30.31 -13.67 -17.48
C GLY A 377 31.78 -13.31 -17.25
N ARG A 378 32.22 -13.13 -16.00
CA ARG A 378 33.58 -12.64 -15.71
C ARG A 378 34.64 -13.75 -15.67
N ALA A 379 35.60 -13.67 -16.59
CA ALA A 379 36.81 -14.49 -16.60
C ALA A 379 37.86 -14.00 -15.56
N GLY A 380 38.71 -14.92 -15.07
CA GLY A 380 39.81 -14.59 -14.13
C GLY A 380 39.44 -14.51 -12.65
N VAL A 381 38.20 -14.90 -12.30
CA VAL A 381 37.72 -14.91 -10.91
C VAL A 381 38.36 -16.06 -10.11
N ARG A 382 38.71 -15.78 -8.85
CA ARG A 382 39.29 -16.77 -7.93
C ARG A 382 38.30 -17.91 -7.66
N ARG A 383 38.75 -19.15 -7.87
CA ARG A 383 38.01 -20.38 -7.56
C ARG A 383 38.53 -21.00 -6.28
N ARG A 384 37.63 -21.53 -5.45
CA ARG A 384 37.95 -22.37 -4.30
C ARG A 384 37.20 -23.68 -4.40
N VAL A 385 37.91 -24.78 -4.14
CA VAL A 385 37.31 -26.11 -4.10
C VAL A 385 37.27 -26.56 -2.64
N TYR A 386 36.07 -26.88 -2.18
CA TYR A 386 35.82 -27.46 -0.86
C TYR A 386 35.58 -28.95 -1.01
N ALA A 387 36.12 -29.75 -0.08
CA ALA A 387 35.92 -31.19 -0.07
C ALA A 387 35.33 -31.65 1.26
N ALA A 388 34.38 -32.59 1.23
CA ALA A 388 33.82 -33.23 2.42
C ALA A 388 33.55 -34.72 2.18
N PRO A 389 33.75 -35.60 3.18
CA PRO A 389 33.33 -36.99 3.09
C PRO A 389 31.80 -37.09 3.02
N CYS A 390 31.31 -38.13 2.37
CA CYS A 390 29.89 -38.39 2.12
C CYS A 390 29.49 -39.82 2.48
N VAL A 391 28.25 -39.95 2.94
CA VAL A 391 27.55 -41.23 3.02
C VAL A 391 26.54 -41.30 1.87
N LEU A 392 26.59 -42.37 1.09
CA LEU A 392 25.66 -42.62 -0.02
C LEU A 392 24.65 -43.70 0.40
N SER A 393 23.36 -43.38 0.34
CA SER A 393 22.28 -44.33 0.66
C SER A 393 21.03 -44.06 -0.17
N GLY A 394 20.54 -45.07 -0.89
CA GLY A 394 19.29 -44.96 -1.67
C GLY A 394 19.28 -43.82 -2.71
N GLY A 395 20.43 -43.52 -3.32
CA GLY A 395 20.59 -42.41 -4.27
C GLY A 395 20.60 -41.01 -3.63
N ARG A 396 20.68 -40.94 -2.30
CA ARG A 396 20.93 -39.70 -1.55
C ARG A 396 22.40 -39.62 -1.14
N TYR A 397 22.93 -38.41 -1.11
CA TYR A 397 24.20 -38.09 -0.47
C TYR A 397 23.94 -37.25 0.79
N ASP A 398 24.63 -37.58 1.87
CA ASP A 398 24.77 -36.75 3.08
C ASP A 398 26.28 -36.55 3.33
N CYS A 399 26.76 -35.34 3.07
CA CYS A 399 28.17 -34.98 3.21
C CYS A 399 28.33 -33.94 4.32
N ARG A 400 29.32 -34.15 5.20
CA ARG A 400 29.57 -33.29 6.35
C ARG A 400 31.07 -33.05 6.54
N GLY A 401 31.43 -31.81 6.84
CA GLY A 401 32.81 -31.36 7.01
C GLY A 401 32.86 -29.83 6.98
N GLY A 402 33.72 -29.25 6.14
CA GLY A 402 33.74 -27.79 5.91
C GLY A 402 32.48 -27.23 5.24
N PHE A 403 31.59 -28.10 4.76
CA PHE A 403 30.24 -27.77 4.32
C PHE A 403 29.28 -28.93 4.66
N THR A 404 27.99 -28.62 4.69
CA THR A 404 26.90 -29.60 4.66
C THR A 404 26.34 -29.68 3.25
N LEU A 405 26.17 -30.88 2.72
CA LEU A 405 25.50 -31.14 1.45
C LEU A 405 24.58 -32.35 1.58
N GLN A 406 23.28 -32.13 1.44
CA GLN A 406 22.25 -33.16 1.47
C GLN A 406 21.37 -33.05 0.24
N GLY A 407 21.15 -34.14 -0.46
CA GLY A 407 20.30 -34.13 -1.66
C GLY A 407 20.33 -35.41 -2.48
N ARG A 408 19.87 -35.27 -3.72
CA ARG A 408 19.81 -36.29 -4.77
C ARG A 408 20.33 -35.68 -6.08
N LYS A 409 20.62 -36.53 -7.07
CA LYS A 409 21.23 -36.17 -8.37
C LYS A 409 20.87 -34.79 -8.95
N ASN A 410 19.60 -34.38 -8.93
CA ASN A 410 19.15 -33.11 -9.52
C ASN A 410 18.59 -32.08 -8.52
N PHE A 411 18.60 -32.38 -7.23
CA PHE A 411 17.98 -31.55 -6.21
C PHE A 411 18.78 -31.59 -4.92
N ILE A 412 19.20 -30.42 -4.46
CA ILE A 412 19.88 -30.24 -3.19
C ILE A 412 18.85 -29.78 -2.17
N ASP A 413 18.61 -30.63 -1.17
CA ASP A 413 17.70 -30.36 -0.06
C ASP A 413 18.30 -29.32 0.90
N ALA A 414 19.61 -29.44 1.16
CA ALA A 414 20.35 -28.52 2.02
C ALA A 414 21.82 -28.43 1.61
N PHE A 415 22.29 -27.21 1.40
CA PHE A 415 23.71 -26.86 1.26
C PHE A 415 24.05 -25.70 2.18
N ALA A 416 25.09 -25.84 2.98
CA ALA A 416 25.61 -24.77 3.83
C ALA A 416 27.14 -24.82 3.82
N LEU A 417 27.78 -23.69 3.56
CA LEU A 417 29.23 -23.56 3.67
C LEU A 417 29.57 -22.99 5.06
N GLY A 418 30.31 -23.73 5.89
CA GLY A 418 30.49 -23.38 7.30
C GLY A 418 29.13 -23.30 8.04
N ASP A 419 28.92 -22.19 8.77
CA ASP A 419 27.74 -21.96 9.61
C ASP A 419 26.62 -21.16 8.89
N GLU A 420 26.67 -21.08 7.56
CA GLU A 420 25.61 -20.42 6.79
C GLU A 420 24.25 -21.13 6.95
N PRO A 421 23.11 -20.39 6.90
CA PRO A 421 21.81 -21.02 6.81
C PRO A 421 21.71 -21.92 5.57
N PRO A 422 21.05 -23.09 5.63
CA PRO A 422 20.99 -24.03 4.53
C PRO A 422 20.24 -23.48 3.32
N LEU A 423 20.78 -23.73 2.14
CA LEU A 423 20.21 -23.39 0.83
C LEU A 423 19.71 -24.66 0.14
N HIS A 424 18.48 -24.62 -0.37
CA HIS A 424 17.98 -25.62 -1.32
C HIS A 424 18.03 -25.06 -2.74
N PHE A 425 18.31 -25.91 -3.72
CA PHE A 425 18.35 -25.53 -5.14
C PHE A 425 18.27 -26.75 -6.06
N LEU A 426 17.94 -26.48 -7.33
CA LEU A 426 18.02 -27.46 -8.41
C LEU A 426 19.45 -27.52 -8.94
N PHE A 427 19.95 -28.72 -9.21
CA PHE A 427 21.25 -28.92 -9.83
C PHE A 427 21.09 -29.74 -11.10
N LYS A 428 21.19 -29.11 -12.28
CA LYS A 428 20.96 -29.79 -13.56
C LYS A 428 21.96 -29.31 -14.59
N ASP A 429 22.50 -30.24 -15.38
CA ASP A 429 23.46 -29.94 -16.45
C ASP A 429 24.68 -29.14 -15.96
N GLY A 430 25.17 -29.48 -14.76
CA GLY A 430 26.30 -28.79 -14.10
C GLY A 430 25.97 -27.40 -13.57
N ARG A 431 24.70 -26.99 -13.52
CA ARG A 431 24.28 -25.67 -13.04
C ARG A 431 23.38 -25.78 -11.81
N ALA A 432 23.77 -25.07 -10.76
CA ALA A 432 22.95 -24.89 -9.56
C ALA A 432 22.06 -23.65 -9.73
N THR A 433 20.74 -23.79 -9.57
CA THR A 433 19.77 -22.70 -9.74
C THR A 433 18.67 -22.69 -8.68
N ARG A 434 18.27 -21.51 -8.23
CA ARG A 434 17.17 -21.26 -7.30
C ARG A 434 16.36 -20.06 -7.80
N ASN A 435 15.05 -20.21 -7.93
CA ASN A 435 14.14 -19.16 -8.39
C ASN A 435 14.60 -18.45 -9.68
N GLY A 436 15.16 -19.23 -10.62
CA GLY A 436 15.67 -18.71 -11.90
C GLY A 436 17.02 -17.97 -11.82
N LEU A 437 17.63 -17.82 -10.65
CA LEU A 437 18.98 -17.31 -10.45
C LEU A 437 19.96 -18.48 -10.24
N ARG A 438 21.25 -18.26 -10.47
CA ARG A 438 22.29 -19.22 -10.08
C ARG A 438 22.37 -19.32 -8.56
N ALA A 439 22.61 -20.53 -8.03
CA ALA A 439 22.75 -20.74 -6.60
C ALA A 439 24.06 -20.10 -6.09
N ARG A 440 23.97 -19.37 -4.98
CA ARG A 440 25.08 -18.61 -4.40
C ARG A 440 25.19 -18.84 -2.91
N THR A 441 26.41 -18.73 -2.36
CA THR A 441 26.67 -18.69 -0.91
C THR A 441 25.99 -17.47 -0.28
N ALA A 442 25.89 -17.41 1.06
CA ALA A 442 25.31 -16.24 1.75
C ALA A 442 26.11 -14.95 1.46
N SER A 443 27.42 -15.09 1.23
CA SER A 443 28.32 -14.01 0.80
C SER A 443 28.15 -13.59 -0.68
N GLY A 444 27.25 -14.22 -1.44
CA GLY A 444 26.94 -13.88 -2.83
C GLY A 444 27.80 -14.56 -3.88
N ASN A 445 28.72 -15.46 -3.49
CA ASN A 445 29.62 -16.14 -4.43
C ASN A 445 28.93 -17.29 -5.15
N LEU A 446 29.24 -17.49 -6.43
CA LEU A 446 28.65 -18.53 -7.27
C LEU A 446 29.03 -19.95 -6.80
N ILE A 447 28.03 -20.81 -6.62
CA ILE A 447 28.22 -22.26 -6.52
C ILE A 447 28.31 -22.80 -7.96
N GLU A 448 29.53 -22.90 -8.48
CA GLU A 448 29.80 -23.21 -9.90
C GLU A 448 29.55 -24.68 -10.22
N ASN A 449 30.06 -25.59 -9.38
CA ASN A 449 29.96 -27.02 -9.63
C ASN A 449 29.88 -27.83 -8.32
N ILE A 450 29.16 -28.94 -8.38
CA ILE A 450 29.09 -29.95 -7.31
C ILE A 450 29.37 -31.30 -7.93
N GLU A 451 30.41 -31.96 -7.43
CA GLU A 451 30.83 -33.27 -7.90
C GLU A 451 30.93 -34.24 -6.72
N VAL A 452 30.25 -35.38 -6.80
CA VAL A 452 30.36 -36.44 -5.79
C VAL A 452 31.11 -37.61 -6.42
N LYS A 453 32.32 -37.88 -5.92
CA LYS A 453 33.16 -39.00 -6.35
C LYS A 453 33.07 -40.12 -5.34
N GLN A 454 33.05 -41.35 -5.84
CA GLN A 454 33.17 -42.55 -5.03
C GLN A 454 34.42 -43.29 -5.47
N ASP A 455 35.33 -43.54 -4.54
CA ASP A 455 36.54 -44.32 -4.74
C ASP A 455 36.62 -45.46 -3.72
N ARG A 456 37.79 -46.13 -3.63
CA ARG A 456 38.01 -47.24 -2.68
C ARG A 456 38.03 -46.77 -1.22
N ASP A 457 38.28 -45.49 -0.97
CA ASP A 457 38.42 -44.90 0.36
C ASP A 457 37.10 -44.26 0.86
N GLY A 458 36.04 -44.29 0.04
CA GLY A 458 34.71 -43.82 0.37
C GLY A 458 34.14 -42.85 -0.66
N ALA A 459 33.04 -42.18 -0.31
CA ALA A 459 32.48 -41.11 -1.13
C ALA A 459 32.93 -39.74 -0.61
N LYS A 460 33.29 -38.84 -1.52
CA LYS A 460 33.65 -37.44 -1.24
C LYS A 460 32.92 -36.51 -2.19
N ALA A 461 32.40 -35.41 -1.66
CA ALA A 461 31.85 -34.31 -2.44
C ALA A 461 32.88 -33.20 -2.59
N PHE A 462 32.91 -32.61 -3.76
CA PHE A 462 33.69 -31.44 -4.12
C PHE A 462 32.73 -30.34 -4.55
N VAL A 463 32.83 -29.17 -3.91
CA VAL A 463 32.04 -27.99 -4.27
C VAL A 463 32.99 -26.90 -4.71
N THR A 464 32.80 -26.43 -5.95
CA THR A 464 33.56 -25.31 -6.51
C THR A 464 32.78 -24.03 -6.31
N VAL A 465 33.38 -23.09 -5.58
CA VAL A 465 32.84 -21.75 -5.35
C VAL A 465 33.71 -20.74 -6.08
N THR A 466 33.07 -19.84 -6.82
CA THR A 466 33.70 -18.78 -7.60
C THR A 466 33.39 -17.43 -6.98
N GLU A 467 34.43 -16.68 -6.60
CA GLU A 467 34.32 -15.38 -5.90
C GLU A 467 33.96 -14.22 -6.84
N ASP A 468 32.89 -14.38 -7.62
CA ASP A 468 32.48 -13.45 -8.69
C ASP A 468 31.83 -12.16 -8.16
N PHE A 469 31.42 -12.14 -6.90
CA PHE A 469 30.78 -10.98 -6.27
C PHE A 469 31.77 -9.90 -5.81
N ALA A 470 33.06 -10.23 -5.61
CA ALA A 470 34.04 -9.29 -5.06
C ALA A 470 34.24 -8.02 -5.92
N PRO A 471 34.30 -8.09 -7.27
CA PRO A 471 34.38 -6.88 -8.10
C PRO A 471 33.13 -5.99 -8.00
N LEU A 472 31.94 -6.58 -7.82
CA LEU A 472 30.72 -5.81 -7.63
C LEU A 472 30.73 -5.08 -6.29
N ARG A 473 31.14 -5.76 -5.22
CA ARG A 473 31.32 -5.15 -3.89
C ARG A 473 32.26 -3.95 -3.95
N GLN A 474 33.40 -4.10 -4.63
CA GLN A 474 34.35 -3.00 -4.83
C GLN A 474 33.69 -1.82 -5.56
N ARG A 475 32.94 -2.09 -6.64
CA ARG A 475 32.22 -1.05 -7.36
C ARG A 475 31.20 -0.31 -6.49
N ILE A 476 30.35 -1.04 -5.77
CA ILE A 476 29.35 -0.47 -4.85
C ILE A 476 30.02 0.42 -3.80
N SER A 477 31.18 0.00 -3.27
CA SER A 477 31.95 0.77 -2.28
C SER A 477 32.58 2.05 -2.84
N GLN A 478 32.87 2.08 -4.14
CA GLN A 478 33.48 3.22 -4.83
C GLN A 478 32.45 4.15 -5.48
N PHE A 479 31.18 3.74 -5.54
CA PHE A 479 30.11 4.51 -6.16
C PHE A 479 29.77 5.75 -5.33
N ALA A 480 29.59 6.88 -6.00
CA ALA A 480 29.24 8.16 -5.37
C ALA A 480 27.75 8.21 -5.03
N TRP A 481 27.38 7.67 -3.88
CA TRP A 481 26.00 7.67 -3.40
C TRP A 481 25.51 9.07 -2.98
N SER A 482 24.54 9.63 -3.71
CA SER A 482 23.95 10.94 -3.42
C SER A 482 22.93 10.93 -2.27
N ASP A 483 22.67 12.09 -1.66
CA ASP A 483 21.57 12.31 -0.67
C ASP A 483 20.16 12.39 -1.30
N ALA A 484 19.99 11.75 -2.45
CA ALA A 484 18.73 11.67 -3.18
C ALA A 484 18.01 10.34 -2.88
N PRO A 485 16.70 10.24 -3.18
CA PRO A 485 15.97 8.98 -3.10
C PRO A 485 16.68 7.84 -3.83
N LEU A 486 16.57 6.63 -3.29
CA LEU A 486 17.06 5.45 -3.97
C LEU A 486 16.10 5.09 -5.12
N THR A 487 16.50 5.41 -6.35
CA THR A 487 15.71 5.12 -7.56
C THR A 487 16.26 3.89 -8.28
N ARG A 488 15.43 3.26 -9.13
CA ARG A 488 15.89 2.17 -10.00
C ARG A 488 17.04 2.63 -10.89
N SER A 489 16.98 3.85 -11.41
CA SER A 489 18.06 4.44 -12.22
C SER A 489 19.37 4.49 -11.45
N LEU A 490 19.37 5.04 -10.23
CA LEU A 490 20.58 5.14 -9.40
C LEU A 490 21.20 3.76 -9.12
N LEU A 491 20.34 2.77 -8.81
CA LEU A 491 20.76 1.37 -8.61
C LEU A 491 21.39 0.80 -9.87
N ARG A 492 20.76 0.97 -11.03
CA ARG A 492 21.30 0.44 -12.31
C ARG A 492 22.64 1.07 -12.65
N SER A 493 22.84 2.37 -12.41
CA SER A 493 24.14 3.04 -12.58
C SER A 493 25.21 2.46 -11.63
N ALA A 494 24.86 2.29 -10.35
CA ALA A 494 25.76 1.74 -9.33
C ALA A 494 26.22 0.31 -9.66
N LEU A 495 25.35 -0.47 -10.30
CA LEU A 495 25.56 -1.88 -10.63
C LEU A 495 26.07 -2.15 -12.06
N ASP A 496 26.31 -1.11 -12.86
CA ASP A 496 26.71 -1.21 -14.29
C ASP A 496 25.68 -1.86 -15.22
N LEU A 497 24.41 -1.89 -14.82
CA LEU A 497 23.38 -2.61 -15.57
C LEU A 497 22.92 -1.85 -16.83
N GLU A 498 23.25 -0.56 -16.96
CA GLU A 498 22.93 0.26 -18.13
C GLU A 498 23.59 -0.26 -19.40
N ALA A 499 24.79 -0.83 -19.31
CA ALA A 499 25.52 -1.40 -20.46
C ALA A 499 24.89 -2.70 -20.99
N MET A 500 23.99 -3.33 -20.23
CA MET A 500 23.49 -4.69 -20.49
C MET A 500 22.12 -4.73 -21.15
N GLY A 501 21.46 -3.58 -21.28
CA GLY A 501 20.16 -3.48 -21.95
C GLY A 501 19.89 -2.04 -22.34
N LYS A 502 19.77 -1.79 -23.65
CA LYS A 502 19.19 -0.54 -24.18
C LYS A 502 17.67 -0.57 -23.95
N GLU A 503 17.23 -0.57 -22.70
CA GLU A 503 15.84 -0.24 -22.41
C GLU A 503 15.66 1.24 -22.75
N ARG A 504 14.73 1.53 -23.67
CA ARG A 504 14.24 2.90 -23.79
C ARG A 504 13.60 3.26 -22.46
N GLU A 505 14.04 4.35 -21.85
CA GLU A 505 13.30 4.94 -20.75
C GLU A 505 11.81 5.05 -21.14
N PRO A 506 10.89 4.76 -20.21
CA PRO A 506 9.47 4.90 -20.50
C PRO A 506 9.21 6.32 -21.02
N LEU A 507 8.71 6.42 -22.25
CA LEU A 507 8.51 7.71 -22.91
C LEU A 507 7.53 8.55 -22.08
N LEU A 508 8.02 9.63 -21.50
CA LEU A 508 7.18 10.71 -21.00
C LEU A 508 6.81 11.60 -22.19
N LEU A 509 5.59 11.46 -22.70
CA LEU A 509 5.01 12.48 -23.56
C LEU A 509 4.71 13.73 -22.71
N PRO A 510 4.78 14.95 -23.29
CA PRO A 510 4.55 16.20 -22.55
C PRO A 510 3.06 16.37 -22.24
N ILE A 511 2.52 15.56 -21.33
CA ILE A 511 1.21 15.77 -20.73
C ILE A 511 1.38 16.87 -19.67
N PRO A 512 0.62 17.98 -19.74
CA PRO A 512 0.63 18.99 -18.69
C PRO A 512 0.18 18.36 -17.38
N VAL A 513 1.03 18.44 -16.36
CA VAL A 513 0.65 18.02 -15.01
C VAL A 513 -0.27 19.08 -14.42
N GLN A 514 -1.53 18.69 -14.23
CA GLN A 514 -2.56 19.56 -13.69
C GLN A 514 -2.97 19.07 -12.31
N ALA A 515 -2.93 19.99 -11.34
CA ALA A 515 -3.49 19.75 -10.03
C ALA A 515 -5.00 19.97 -10.09
N ASP A 516 -5.76 19.07 -9.47
CA ASP A 516 -7.18 19.23 -9.26
C ASP A 516 -7.45 20.07 -8.01
N ILE A 517 -7.02 21.33 -8.08
CA ILE A 517 -7.10 22.26 -6.97
C ILE A 517 -7.66 23.60 -7.45
N GLU A 518 -8.87 23.93 -7.01
CA GLU A 518 -9.40 25.30 -7.03
C GLU A 518 -9.04 26.01 -5.71
N THR A 519 -7.75 26.21 -5.44
CA THR A 519 -7.31 26.95 -4.24
C THR A 519 -7.36 28.44 -4.51
N GLY A 520 -8.00 29.17 -3.60
CA GLY A 520 -7.94 30.63 -3.58
C GLY A 520 -9.25 31.34 -3.89
N LEU A 521 -10.31 30.62 -4.26
CA LEU A 521 -11.61 31.26 -4.43
C LEU A 521 -12.11 31.86 -3.10
N PRO A 522 -12.60 33.11 -3.10
CA PRO A 522 -13.30 33.65 -1.94
C PRO A 522 -14.55 32.80 -1.71
N VAL A 523 -14.76 32.35 -0.47
CA VAL A 523 -15.98 31.63 -0.09
C VAL A 523 -16.98 32.69 0.35
N PRO A 524 -18.11 32.87 -0.35
CA PRO A 524 -19.11 33.87 0.03
C PRO A 524 -19.83 33.48 1.33
N GLU A 525 -20.39 34.47 2.04
CA GLU A 525 -21.31 34.20 3.16
C GLU A 525 -22.52 33.36 2.69
N PRO A 526 -22.97 32.35 3.46
CA PRO A 526 -22.59 32.06 4.84
C PRO A 526 -21.37 31.13 5.02
N GLY A 527 -20.68 30.77 3.94
CA GLY A 527 -19.61 29.76 3.93
C GLY A 527 -18.27 30.20 4.52
N THR A 528 -18.02 31.50 4.69
CA THR A 528 -16.77 32.03 5.26
C THR A 528 -16.42 31.38 6.60
N ALA A 529 -17.41 31.19 7.48
CA ALA A 529 -17.23 30.57 8.79
C ALA A 529 -16.67 29.13 8.70
N PHE A 530 -17.05 28.39 7.64
CA PHE A 530 -16.67 27.00 7.43
C PHE A 530 -15.31 26.86 6.73
N LYS A 531 -14.86 27.87 5.98
CA LYS A 531 -13.66 27.80 5.14
C LYS A 531 -12.43 27.27 5.88
N LYS A 532 -12.17 27.76 7.10
CA LYS A 532 -11.00 27.37 7.89
C LYS A 532 -11.02 25.91 8.34
N ALA A 533 -12.19 25.37 8.68
CA ALA A 533 -12.31 24.01 9.22
C ALA A 533 -12.59 22.97 8.12
N CYS A 534 -13.34 23.34 7.08
CA CYS A 534 -13.88 22.43 6.09
C CYS A 534 -13.28 22.64 4.68
N GLY A 535 -12.69 23.80 4.40
CA GLY A 535 -12.30 24.21 3.05
C GLY A 535 -11.18 23.39 2.42
N SER A 536 -10.30 22.75 3.21
CA SER A 536 -9.24 21.89 2.66
C SER A 536 -9.77 20.69 1.87
N CYS A 537 -11.00 20.25 2.18
CA CYS A 537 -11.64 19.11 1.54
C CYS A 537 -12.96 19.45 0.82
N HIS A 538 -13.72 20.43 1.30
CA HIS A 538 -15.07 20.75 0.79
C HIS A 538 -15.14 21.98 -0.13
N LEU A 539 -13.99 22.59 -0.45
CA LEU A 539 -13.88 23.65 -1.46
C LEU A 539 -13.10 23.10 -2.67
N THR A 540 -13.79 22.33 -3.50
CA THR A 540 -13.20 21.59 -4.63
C THR A 540 -14.15 21.55 -5.83
N SER A 541 -13.63 21.17 -6.99
CA SER A 541 -14.45 20.89 -8.18
C SER A 541 -15.09 19.49 -8.17
N GLU A 542 -14.79 18.68 -7.14
CA GLU A 542 -15.24 17.28 -7.03
C GLU A 542 -16.56 17.14 -6.28
N ARG A 543 -17.36 16.13 -6.64
CA ARG A 543 -18.60 15.80 -5.89
C ARG A 543 -18.35 15.05 -4.59
N PHE A 544 -17.20 14.39 -4.46
CA PHE A 544 -16.85 13.55 -3.31
C PHE A 544 -15.45 13.91 -2.79
N PRO A 545 -15.32 14.35 -1.52
CA PRO A 545 -16.40 14.69 -0.57
C PRO A 545 -17.28 15.85 -1.10
N PRO A 546 -18.51 16.04 -0.57
CA PRO A 546 -19.43 17.03 -1.12
C PRO A 546 -18.84 18.43 -1.05
N ASN A 547 -18.69 19.10 -2.18
CA ASN A 547 -18.10 20.43 -2.31
C ASN A 547 -19.07 21.57 -1.95
N PHE A 548 -19.69 21.51 -0.77
CA PHE A 548 -20.72 22.47 -0.35
C PHE A 548 -20.20 23.91 -0.11
N LEU A 549 -18.89 24.17 -0.26
CA LEU A 549 -18.30 25.52 -0.22
C LEU A 549 -17.93 26.07 -1.60
N ALA A 550 -18.08 25.27 -2.67
CA ALA A 550 -17.79 25.68 -4.03
C ALA A 550 -18.98 26.40 -4.68
N GLY A 551 -18.68 27.35 -5.58
CA GLY A 551 -19.67 28.09 -6.35
C GLY A 551 -19.97 29.50 -5.86
N ASP A 552 -21.01 30.11 -6.43
CA ASP A 552 -21.48 31.44 -6.07
C ASP A 552 -22.21 31.48 -4.71
N ARG A 553 -22.59 32.67 -4.25
CA ARG A 553 -23.29 32.87 -2.96
C ARG A 553 -24.55 32.02 -2.82
N ASN A 554 -25.36 31.94 -3.87
CA ASN A 554 -26.63 31.22 -3.86
C ASN A 554 -26.39 29.71 -3.87
N GLN A 555 -25.37 29.24 -4.60
CA GLN A 555 -24.96 27.84 -4.62
C GLN A 555 -24.42 27.38 -3.26
N VAL A 556 -23.51 28.16 -2.66
CA VAL A 556 -22.95 27.88 -1.33
C VAL A 556 -24.05 27.90 -0.26
N SER A 557 -24.93 28.91 -0.27
CA SER A 557 -26.04 28.99 0.69
C SER A 557 -26.99 27.79 0.57
N ARG A 558 -27.40 27.42 -0.64
CA ARG A 558 -28.26 26.23 -0.86
C ARG A 558 -27.55 24.95 -0.45
N SER A 559 -26.28 24.78 -0.79
CA SER A 559 -25.51 23.57 -0.46
C SER A 559 -25.32 23.41 1.05
N LEU A 560 -25.08 24.50 1.78
CA LEU A 560 -24.95 24.48 3.24
C LEU A 560 -26.28 24.12 3.94
N VAL A 561 -27.39 24.73 3.52
CA VAL A 561 -28.73 24.39 4.04
C VAL A 561 -29.05 22.93 3.74
N GLN A 562 -28.84 22.49 2.50
CA GLN A 562 -29.06 21.12 2.08
C GLN A 562 -28.21 20.14 2.89
N CYS A 563 -26.92 20.43 3.10
CA CYS A 563 -25.98 19.57 3.81
C CYS A 563 -26.08 19.65 5.34
N ALA A 564 -26.87 20.57 5.89
CA ALA A 564 -26.92 20.88 7.33
C ALA A 564 -27.09 19.65 8.24
N PRO A 565 -27.97 18.65 7.96
CA PRO A 565 -28.11 17.48 8.82
C PRO A 565 -26.83 16.65 8.90
N ARG A 566 -26.18 16.44 7.75
CA ARG A 566 -24.92 15.68 7.65
C ARG A 566 -23.76 16.42 8.31
N ILE A 567 -23.71 17.75 8.18
CA ILE A 567 -22.72 18.59 8.85
C ILE A 567 -22.93 18.54 10.36
N PHE A 568 -24.15 18.77 10.85
CA PHE A 568 -24.48 18.76 12.27
C PHE A 568 -24.06 17.45 12.92
N VAL A 569 -24.47 16.31 12.36
CA VAL A 569 -24.12 15.00 12.88
C VAL A 569 -22.61 14.80 12.98
N ARG A 570 -21.84 15.11 11.91
CA ARG A 570 -20.38 14.90 11.94
C ARG A 570 -19.66 15.87 12.88
N LEU A 571 -20.17 17.08 13.11
CA LEU A 571 -19.64 18.00 14.12
C LEU A 571 -19.96 17.52 15.54
N SER A 572 -21.18 17.03 15.78
CA SER A 572 -21.65 16.52 17.08
C SER A 572 -20.88 15.28 17.56
N MET A 573 -20.31 14.48 16.66
CA MET A 573 -19.47 13.33 17.03
C MET A 573 -18.25 13.71 17.91
N TRP A 574 -17.81 14.97 17.89
CA TRP A 574 -16.77 15.45 18.80
C TRP A 574 -17.18 15.45 20.27
N GLU A 575 -18.48 15.52 20.56
CA GLU A 575 -19.04 15.52 21.92
C GLU A 575 -19.31 14.09 22.43
N ILE A 576 -19.22 13.10 21.55
CA ILE A 576 -19.44 11.70 21.86
C ILE A 576 -18.08 11.02 22.13
N PRO A 577 -17.94 10.23 23.22
CA PRO A 577 -16.73 9.46 23.49
C PRO A 577 -16.34 8.56 22.31
N PRO A 578 -15.04 8.40 21.98
CA PRO A 578 -14.61 7.67 20.79
C PRO A 578 -15.25 6.28 20.60
N ALA A 579 -15.40 5.51 21.68
CA ALA A 579 -15.97 4.16 21.66
C ALA A 579 -17.47 4.11 21.36
N LEU A 580 -18.19 5.24 21.48
CA LEU A 580 -19.64 5.32 21.30
C LEU A 580 -20.04 6.08 20.03
N ARG A 581 -19.07 6.47 19.19
CA ARG A 581 -19.34 7.23 17.98
C ARG A 581 -19.90 6.34 16.88
N ASP A 582 -21.04 6.72 16.32
CA ASP A 582 -21.56 6.09 15.09
C ASP A 582 -20.75 6.50 13.85
N LYS A 583 -20.17 7.70 13.85
CA LYS A 583 -19.31 8.20 12.77
C LYS A 583 -18.06 8.90 13.30
N VAL A 584 -16.99 8.85 12.52
CA VAL A 584 -15.78 9.65 12.80
C VAL A 584 -16.17 11.14 12.82
N PRO A 585 -15.64 11.97 13.72
CA PRO A 585 -15.99 13.39 13.73
C PRO A 585 -15.42 14.13 12.52
N MET A 586 -16.00 15.30 12.22
CA MET A 586 -15.46 16.24 11.23
C MET A 586 -15.08 17.58 11.87
N PRO A 587 -13.99 18.23 11.41
CA PRO A 587 -12.94 17.69 10.55
C PRO A 587 -12.32 16.42 11.17
N PRO A 588 -11.78 15.48 10.37
CA PRO A 588 -11.24 14.23 10.88
C PRO A 588 -10.11 14.47 11.91
N PRO A 589 -9.93 13.59 12.91
CA PRO A 589 -8.94 13.82 13.97
C PRO A 589 -7.49 13.97 13.48
N LEU A 590 -7.16 13.42 12.31
CA LEU A 590 -5.84 13.50 11.68
C LEU A 590 -5.79 14.46 10.47
N ALA A 591 -6.82 15.28 10.27
CA ALA A 591 -6.79 16.28 9.22
C ALA A 591 -5.69 17.32 9.50
N SER A 592 -4.91 17.62 8.46
CA SER A 592 -3.79 18.57 8.54
C SER A 592 -4.20 19.88 9.26
N ARG A 593 -3.54 20.16 10.39
CA ARG A 593 -3.59 21.44 11.09
C ARG A 593 -2.19 21.81 11.57
N LYS A 594 -1.59 22.84 10.98
CA LYS A 594 -0.30 23.41 11.41
C LYS A 594 0.85 22.39 11.57
N ALA A 595 0.91 21.36 10.71
CA ALA A 595 2.06 20.45 10.59
C ALA A 595 2.56 19.82 11.90
N SER A 596 1.65 19.51 12.85
CA SER A 596 2.01 18.77 14.05
C SER A 596 1.28 17.41 14.05
N PRO A 597 2.01 16.29 14.18
CA PRO A 597 1.42 14.94 14.24
C PRO A 597 0.74 14.74 15.59
N TRP A 598 -0.45 15.29 15.73
CA TRP A 598 -1.30 15.10 16.91
C TRP A 598 -2.65 14.60 16.45
N MET A 599 -2.99 13.38 16.87
CA MET A 599 -4.37 12.94 16.88
C MET A 599 -5.16 13.94 17.72
N GLN A 600 -6.09 14.65 17.09
CA GLN A 600 -6.93 15.58 17.80
C GLN A 600 -7.86 14.76 18.73
N THR A 601 -7.55 14.75 20.03
CA THR A 601 -8.32 14.02 21.04
C THR A 601 -9.56 14.80 21.50
N SER A 602 -9.57 16.13 21.29
CA SER A 602 -10.64 17.05 21.71
C SER A 602 -11.01 18.05 20.60
N PRO A 603 -12.28 18.47 20.46
CA PRO A 603 -12.68 19.46 19.45
C PRO A 603 -11.98 20.81 19.64
N HIS A 604 -11.52 21.42 18.54
CA HIS A 604 -11.13 22.82 18.54
C HIS A 604 -12.36 23.71 18.83
N PRO A 605 -12.25 24.81 19.60
CA PRO A 605 -13.40 25.64 19.98
C PRO A 605 -14.27 26.12 18.82
N SER A 606 -13.68 26.37 17.65
CA SER A 606 -14.42 26.74 16.45
C SER A 606 -15.42 25.68 15.96
N ILE A 607 -15.24 24.41 16.32
CA ILE A 607 -16.15 23.33 15.95
C ILE A 607 -17.49 23.48 16.69
N ALA A 608 -17.46 23.86 17.97
CA ALA A 608 -18.67 24.14 18.72
C ALA A 608 -19.45 25.31 18.11
N LEU A 609 -18.77 26.39 17.69
CA LEU A 609 -19.40 27.52 17.01
C LEU A 609 -20.08 27.11 15.69
N LEU A 610 -19.42 26.28 14.88
CA LEU A 610 -20.02 25.75 13.65
C LEU A 610 -21.22 24.87 13.95
N ARG A 611 -21.13 24.01 14.97
CA ARG A 611 -22.24 23.12 15.37
C ARG A 611 -23.46 23.93 15.81
N THR A 612 -23.29 24.95 16.65
CA THR A 612 -24.38 25.84 17.09
C THR A 612 -25.03 26.54 15.90
N LYS A 613 -24.23 27.10 14.98
CA LYS A 613 -24.76 27.77 13.77
C LYS A 613 -25.59 26.83 12.90
N VAL A 614 -25.15 25.59 12.72
CA VAL A 614 -25.91 24.59 11.94
C VAL A 614 -27.16 24.13 12.70
N ALA A 615 -27.08 24.03 14.03
CA ALA A 615 -28.24 23.69 14.87
C ALA A 615 -29.35 24.74 14.78
N GLU A 616 -28.98 26.03 14.75
CA GLU A 616 -29.93 27.13 14.54
C GLU A 616 -30.63 27.03 13.19
N TRP A 617 -29.91 26.67 12.13
CA TRP A 617 -30.50 26.44 10.80
C TRP A 617 -31.51 25.29 10.81
N LEU A 618 -31.15 24.16 11.42
CA LEU A 618 -32.04 23.00 11.53
C LEU A 618 -33.26 23.30 12.41
N ARG A 619 -33.09 24.09 13.46
CA ARG A 619 -34.20 24.54 14.31
C ARG A 619 -35.14 25.48 13.58
N ALA A 620 -34.61 26.41 12.80
CA ALA A 620 -35.41 27.31 11.98
C ALA A 620 -36.22 26.53 10.92
N GLU A 621 -35.67 25.44 10.40
CA GLU A 621 -36.33 24.57 9.42
C GLU A 621 -37.40 23.66 10.03
N THR A 622 -37.10 23.02 11.17
CA THR A 622 -37.93 21.94 11.73
C THR A 622 -38.81 22.38 12.91
N GLY A 623 -38.59 23.58 13.44
CA GLY A 623 -39.20 24.07 14.68
C GLY A 623 -38.67 23.41 15.97
N ARG A 624 -37.78 22.42 15.87
CA ARG A 624 -37.26 21.65 17.00
C ARG A 624 -35.74 21.76 17.10
N THR A 625 -35.20 21.68 18.31
CA THR A 625 -33.75 21.56 18.49
C THR A 625 -33.31 20.20 17.93
N PRO A 626 -32.29 20.14 17.05
CA PRO A 626 -31.84 18.88 16.49
C PRO A 626 -31.16 18.01 17.56
N ASP A 627 -31.58 16.75 17.64
CA ASP A 627 -30.96 15.72 18.46
C ASP A 627 -30.12 14.76 17.59
N VAL A 628 -28.85 14.56 17.95
CA VAL A 628 -27.93 13.77 17.13
C VAL A 628 -28.32 12.29 17.10
N MET A 629 -28.84 11.74 18.20
CA MET A 629 -29.20 10.32 18.30
C MET A 629 -30.47 10.03 17.49
N GLU A 630 -31.48 10.90 17.55
CA GLU A 630 -32.70 10.82 16.72
C GLU A 630 -32.34 10.87 15.22
N MET A 631 -31.45 11.79 14.83
CA MET A 631 -31.08 11.98 13.43
C MET A 631 -30.35 10.79 12.82
N ILE A 632 -29.56 10.04 13.60
CA ILE A 632 -28.78 8.90 13.11
C ILE A 632 -29.44 7.55 13.35
N ALA A 633 -30.62 7.51 13.98
CA ALA A 633 -31.34 6.27 14.31
C ALA A 633 -31.61 5.38 13.08
N THR A 634 -31.76 5.97 11.90
CA THR A 634 -31.96 5.26 10.62
C THR A 634 -30.70 5.18 9.75
N GLY A 635 -29.53 5.51 10.33
CA GLY A 635 -28.23 5.53 9.68
C GLY A 635 -27.87 6.86 9.03
N TYR A 636 -26.59 7.26 9.16
CA TYR A 636 -26.07 8.53 8.63
C TYR A 636 -26.35 8.76 7.13
N GLU A 637 -26.30 7.72 6.30
CA GLU A 637 -26.48 7.86 4.86
C GLU A 637 -27.96 8.03 4.44
N SER A 638 -28.90 7.81 5.35
CA SER A 638 -30.32 8.12 5.19
C SER A 638 -30.62 9.61 5.33
N LEU A 639 -29.69 10.39 5.91
CA LEU A 639 -29.80 11.84 5.96
C LEU A 639 -29.74 12.43 4.56
N ARG A 640 -30.51 13.50 4.34
CA ARG A 640 -30.59 14.20 3.05
C ARG A 640 -29.18 14.45 2.47
N PRO A 641 -28.91 14.06 1.21
CA PRO A 641 -27.61 14.27 0.57
C PRO A 641 -27.25 15.75 0.48
N CYS A 642 -25.96 16.07 0.58
CA CYS A 642 -25.47 17.46 0.52
C CYS A 642 -25.57 18.09 -0.87
N LEU A 643 -25.42 17.28 -1.91
CA LEU A 643 -25.49 17.71 -3.31
C LEU A 643 -26.64 16.96 -4.00
N PRO A 644 -27.31 17.56 -4.99
CA PRO A 644 -28.32 16.86 -5.78
C PRO A 644 -27.72 15.65 -6.50
N SER A 645 -28.53 14.61 -6.71
CA SER A 645 -28.15 13.47 -7.55
C SER A 645 -27.61 13.96 -8.89
N ALA A 646 -26.58 13.31 -9.41
CA ALA A 646 -26.09 13.60 -10.75
C ALA A 646 -27.15 13.14 -11.76
N THR A 647 -28.17 13.96 -12.01
CA THR A 647 -28.96 13.84 -13.22
C THR A 647 -28.01 14.03 -14.39
N VAL A 648 -28.15 13.18 -15.41
CA VAL A 648 -27.56 13.40 -16.72
C VAL A 648 -28.08 14.76 -17.17
N THR A 649 -27.28 15.80 -17.00
CA THR A 649 -27.58 17.10 -17.62
C THR A 649 -27.49 16.84 -19.12
N GLU A 650 -28.64 16.75 -19.77
CA GLU A 650 -28.77 17.11 -21.17
C GLU A 650 -28.09 18.47 -21.33
N HIS A 651 -27.02 18.48 -22.12
CA HIS A 651 -26.43 19.74 -22.53
C HIS A 651 -27.47 20.50 -23.35
N PRO A 652 -27.57 21.83 -23.19
CA PRO A 652 -28.42 22.64 -24.05
C PRO A 652 -27.98 22.41 -25.50
N GLU A 653 -28.92 22.03 -26.37
CA GLU A 653 -28.68 21.96 -27.81
C GLU A 653 -27.99 23.24 -28.27
N ALA A 654 -26.85 23.06 -28.95
CA ALA A 654 -26.22 24.16 -29.66
C ALA A 654 -27.23 24.75 -30.66
N PRO A 655 -27.35 26.08 -30.78
CA PRO A 655 -28.28 26.67 -31.73
C PRO A 655 -27.89 26.21 -33.14
N GLN A 656 -28.84 25.56 -33.82
CA GLN A 656 -28.72 25.26 -35.24
C GLN A 656 -28.44 26.57 -35.97
N ARG A 657 -27.25 26.68 -36.56
CA ARG A 657 -26.99 27.71 -37.56
C ARG A 657 -27.83 27.37 -38.78
N GLU A 658 -28.90 28.14 -38.99
CA GLU A 658 -29.55 28.25 -40.29
C GLU A 658 -28.47 28.60 -41.33
N GLY A 659 -28.25 27.66 -42.25
CA GLY A 659 -27.43 27.89 -43.43
C GLY A 659 -28.13 28.88 -44.34
N THR A 660 -27.65 30.12 -44.37
CA THR A 660 -27.89 31.02 -45.50
C THR A 660 -27.18 30.44 -46.71
N GLY A 661 -27.96 29.93 -47.66
CA GLY A 661 -27.48 29.65 -49.00
C GLY A 661 -26.97 30.93 -49.65
N ILE A 662 -25.83 30.83 -50.34
CA ILE A 662 -25.38 31.79 -51.33
C ILE A 662 -24.93 30.97 -52.53
N ASP A 663 -25.63 31.18 -53.64
CA ASP A 663 -25.26 30.77 -54.99
C ASP A 663 -23.92 31.40 -55.41
N GLY A 664 -23.07 30.60 -56.07
CA GLY A 664 -21.79 31.02 -56.65
C GLY A 664 -20.91 29.84 -57.02
#